data_AF-A0A483CZY6-F1
#
_entry.id   AF-A0A483CZY6-F1
#
_cell.length_a   1.000
_cell.length_b   1.000
_cell.length_c   1.000
_cell.angle_alpha   90.00
_cell.angle_beta   90.00
_cell.angle_gamma   90.00
#
_symmetry.space_group_name_H-M   'P 1'
#
loop_
_entity.id
_entity.type
_entity.pdbx_description
1 polymer ?
#
loop_
_entity_poly.entity_id
_entity_poly.type
_entity_poly.pdbx_seq_one_letter_code
_entity_poly.pdbx_strand_id
1 'polypeptide(L)'
;MVMARVPDNLTIVGLGGFGKNVVFSLSEQEWLLDHFLGKGRSLRLIGIDTDIQEKQRDFNRLNSYIDSISKMKSLKGSDGGDISVHYYCLPDNPVFRTKSTIIDGSSDLSESIDRDNDHSVNNPSDPDPVNAYHSVVNDVCEGKYDFSGGVSRQRAIGKLTLSGVLESDPDFTTAIFAGYGPVAIVAALGGGTGSGMFIDIAREIGSATGRKIWFFGIVPSQEEGEIEQFNAIVALTELEYSNVLGEPIFDHTVLADITPTKYANEYDPSDRIIRNFDASFSYLLLNALALPEEVIGPGVHTLTEYSSIISADAHVLRYPIGSYLELNRRAEELLKSFEALFREYARQFEANNECYTSLSSNMERMETMYREFFVEGENTEDSEGASRYVLHMVEGVFNLLDCECVRHHRYTVLDAISLSFRQMISVEGNEENGSDRYQKLLDTLLSIEEILSAYEDTIISPGEKKILDLIVDIFTHLKLLADIQGKILRIRDTDVRNLLLNGLRGVTGGKESVASLKENIFILQARLEEYEKAIREYTSRQAEFEKQRSDDLSDVELHCRELKESVQAYVSRREVLLEAARKEKDISLRFNELMARLQNRCNRAEEKNAPWIGIDRWIEDADIDSLHSEIESLSNLTGTDLKYLEKVAEMAVHYYYDEYGVRFVRNAGIFSKMLGHLPHPEVLSRERDENLNTIRAIVSVEEDVFQVTEDPFGLVLSPQLVTERLHHELDSAGQEILNSLVFEYHLNDEEREKVYDTLNQGSSMAILVSIRALLDDIMEQRKGYASEIDSCTREIREKTEIYDGLRSQLAFYRDAADLIHLTGNILPISKPDTAHYDESAERYNESYRNVSATQVDPYYSCCGADNHSVLPDLTERSDLGGFDLTEEGREEVLSIVDAVSMKYPDLIDEKILGINGFSYKYAMNLTDNWHMDRRLWHYDRATLVVSSPSAYLLNNVGEKGRDFSKNMTMKLLLERIHDACVVGQNLSHPWETAICFYAASGFLDNLRLFDREGSPWKFYQQNQDMILHHAAFLHAGRYIVRDRVLDPTLAASIADSGGSGEQSGDNDRKNPVLDLYTEKVLN
;
A
#
# COMPACT_ATOMS: atom_id res chain seq x y z
N MET A 1 42.67 4.87 -36.53
CA MET A 1 43.17 5.06 -35.15
C MET A 1 44.44 4.27 -34.99
N VAL A 2 45.54 4.90 -34.58
CA VAL A 2 46.79 4.21 -34.23
C VAL A 2 46.73 3.91 -32.73
N MET A 3 47.15 2.72 -32.29
CA MET A 3 47.26 2.40 -30.86
C MET A 3 48.67 2.66 -30.38
N ALA A 4 48.80 3.61 -29.45
CA ALA A 4 50.04 4.02 -28.82
C ALA A 4 50.36 3.17 -27.57
N ARG A 5 51.64 3.09 -27.18
CA ARG A 5 52.08 2.39 -25.96
C ARG A 5 53.11 3.24 -25.22
N VAL A 6 52.93 3.38 -23.92
CA VAL A 6 53.90 4.02 -23.03
C VAL A 6 55.25 3.29 -23.10
N PRO A 7 56.38 4.00 -23.07
CA PRO A 7 57.69 3.38 -22.97
C PRO A 7 57.80 2.46 -21.75
N ASP A 8 58.33 1.24 -21.93
CA ASP A 8 58.51 0.29 -20.82
C ASP A 8 59.50 0.81 -19.76
N ASN A 9 60.42 1.71 -20.13
CA ASN A 9 61.35 2.35 -19.20
C ASN A 9 61.27 3.88 -19.37
N LEU A 10 61.00 4.60 -18.29
CA LEU A 10 60.80 6.05 -18.32
C LEU A 10 61.50 6.74 -17.15
N THR A 11 62.15 7.87 -17.42
CA THR A 11 62.67 8.78 -16.39
C THR A 11 62.02 10.14 -16.52
N ILE A 12 61.45 10.66 -15.43
CA ILE A 12 60.84 11.98 -15.37
C ILE A 12 61.60 12.82 -14.35
N VAL A 13 62.10 13.98 -14.79
CA VAL A 13 62.85 14.93 -13.98
C VAL A 13 62.05 16.23 -13.89
N GLY A 14 61.49 16.50 -12.72
CA GLY A 14 60.73 17.71 -12.43
C GLY A 14 61.62 18.78 -11.78
N LEU A 15 61.64 19.98 -12.35
CA LEU A 15 62.49 21.09 -11.91
C LEU A 15 61.69 22.25 -11.30
N GLY A 16 62.15 22.71 -10.15
CA GLY A 16 61.50 23.74 -9.33
C GLY A 16 60.18 23.25 -8.71
N GLY A 17 59.50 24.14 -7.99
CA GLY A 17 58.24 23.82 -7.30
C GLY A 17 57.18 23.15 -8.18
N PHE A 18 56.94 23.67 -9.40
CA PHE A 18 55.97 23.08 -10.33
C PHE A 18 56.39 21.68 -10.81
N GLY A 19 57.60 21.53 -11.35
CA GLY A 19 58.06 20.25 -11.88
C GLY A 19 58.10 19.16 -10.80
N LYS A 20 58.56 19.51 -9.59
CA LYS A 20 58.48 18.65 -8.40
C LYS A 20 57.04 18.21 -8.10
N ASN A 21 56.08 19.14 -8.14
CA ASN A 21 54.67 18.81 -7.89
C ASN A 21 54.08 17.87 -8.94
N VAL A 22 54.44 18.00 -10.22
CA VAL A 22 54.06 17.02 -11.25
C VAL A 22 54.63 15.63 -10.93
N VAL A 23 55.90 15.55 -10.54
CA VAL A 23 56.55 14.29 -10.14
C VAL A 23 55.84 13.65 -8.94
N PHE A 24 55.45 14.46 -7.95
CA PHE A 24 54.69 13.99 -6.80
C PHE A 24 53.26 13.58 -7.15
N SER A 25 52.58 14.33 -8.03
CA SER A 25 51.26 13.97 -8.57
C SER A 25 51.31 12.60 -9.25
N LEU A 26 52.30 12.36 -10.11
CA LEU A 26 52.52 11.04 -10.75
C LEU A 26 52.81 9.93 -9.73
N SER A 27 53.43 10.26 -8.59
CA SER A 27 53.70 9.31 -7.48
C SER A 27 52.45 8.99 -6.64
N GLU A 28 51.35 9.73 -6.83
CA GLU A 28 50.05 9.47 -6.18
C GLU A 28 49.11 8.64 -7.06
N GLN A 29 49.36 8.58 -8.37
CA GLN A 29 48.50 7.88 -9.32
C GLN A 29 48.69 6.36 -9.24
N GLU A 30 47.90 5.70 -8.38
CA GLU A 30 47.97 4.23 -8.20
C GLU A 30 47.84 3.45 -9.51
N TRP A 31 46.96 3.87 -10.43
CA TRP A 31 46.77 3.23 -11.73
C TRP A 31 48.04 3.27 -12.61
N LEU A 32 48.81 4.35 -12.53
CA LEU A 32 50.08 4.52 -13.25
C LEU A 32 51.19 3.69 -12.62
N LEU A 33 51.28 3.71 -11.29
CA LEU A 33 52.25 2.92 -10.54
C LEU A 33 52.01 1.43 -10.77
N ASP A 34 50.75 0.99 -10.78
CA ASP A 34 50.37 -0.38 -11.09
C ASP A 34 50.85 -0.81 -12.48
N HIS A 35 50.73 0.06 -13.48
CA HIS A 35 51.20 -0.15 -14.86
C HIS A 35 52.72 -0.39 -14.94
N PHE A 36 53.53 0.40 -14.21
CA PHE A 36 54.99 0.29 -14.20
C PHE A 36 55.55 -0.76 -13.24
N LEU A 37 54.74 -1.24 -12.29
CA LEU A 37 55.05 -2.46 -11.52
C LEU A 37 54.84 -3.75 -12.34
N GLY A 38 54.36 -3.64 -13.59
CA GLY A 38 54.32 -4.75 -14.55
C GLY A 38 55.72 -5.29 -14.90
N LYS A 39 55.81 -6.58 -15.25
CA LYS A 39 57.08 -7.25 -15.53
C LYS A 39 57.87 -6.57 -16.65
N GLY A 40 59.15 -6.30 -16.41
CA GLY A 40 60.07 -5.74 -17.40
C GLY A 40 59.98 -4.23 -17.60
N ARG A 41 59.27 -3.53 -16.71
CA ARG A 41 59.09 -2.08 -16.77
C ARG A 41 59.83 -1.35 -15.66
N SER A 42 60.20 -0.10 -15.92
CA SER A 42 60.75 0.78 -14.89
C SER A 42 60.29 2.23 -15.01
N LEU A 43 60.01 2.85 -13.86
CA LEU A 43 59.67 4.26 -13.75
C LEU A 43 60.59 4.94 -12.73
N ARG A 44 61.29 5.98 -13.16
CA ARG A 44 62.10 6.82 -12.29
C ARG A 44 61.54 8.23 -12.24
N LEU A 45 61.28 8.69 -11.03
CA LEU A 45 60.67 9.98 -10.72
C LEU A 45 61.67 10.80 -9.90
N ILE A 46 62.11 11.96 -10.40
CA ILE A 46 63.12 12.81 -9.74
C ILE A 46 62.59 14.23 -9.63
N GLY A 47 62.33 14.70 -8.41
CA GLY A 47 62.01 16.10 -8.12
C GLY A 47 63.24 16.87 -7.67
N ILE A 48 63.47 18.05 -8.25
CA ILE A 48 64.61 18.92 -7.91
C ILE A 48 64.08 20.31 -7.61
N ASP A 49 64.41 20.85 -6.45
CA ASP A 49 64.00 22.18 -6.04
C ASP A 49 65.11 22.91 -5.27
N THR A 50 64.95 24.22 -5.14
CA THR A 50 65.86 25.09 -4.37
C THR A 50 65.19 25.73 -3.17
N ASP A 51 63.88 25.58 -3.00
CA ASP A 51 63.18 26.16 -1.86
C ASP A 51 63.39 25.32 -0.59
N ILE A 52 64.09 25.91 0.40
CA ILE A 52 64.38 25.24 1.67
C ILE A 52 63.14 25.22 2.59
N GLN A 53 62.20 26.17 2.48
CA GLN A 53 61.02 26.20 3.35
C GLN A 53 60.09 25.01 3.09
N GLU A 54 59.96 24.57 1.84
CA GLU A 54 59.11 23.43 1.48
C GLU A 54 59.75 22.06 1.80
N LYS A 55 61.08 22.03 1.99
CA LYS A 55 61.90 20.83 2.18
C LYS A 55 61.29 19.79 3.14
N GLN A 56 60.95 20.19 4.36
CA GLN A 56 60.44 19.25 5.37
C GLN A 56 59.11 18.62 4.95
N ARG A 57 58.24 19.42 4.32
CA ARG A 57 56.95 18.95 3.80
C ARG A 57 57.16 17.96 2.65
N ASP A 58 58.09 18.27 1.75
CA ASP A 58 58.37 17.43 0.57
C ASP A 58 59.05 16.11 0.92
N PHE A 59 59.98 16.09 1.89
CA PHE A 59 60.54 14.83 2.38
C PHE A 59 59.48 13.94 3.06
N ASN A 60 58.51 14.54 3.77
CA ASN A 60 57.40 13.78 4.33
C ASN A 60 56.50 13.16 3.23
N ARG A 61 56.22 13.92 2.16
CA ARG A 61 55.50 13.43 0.97
C ARG A 61 56.27 12.28 0.31
N LEU A 62 57.57 12.46 0.06
CA LEU A 62 58.44 11.43 -0.52
C LEU A 62 58.38 10.12 0.27
N ASN A 63 58.55 10.17 1.59
CA ASN A 63 58.51 8.97 2.43
C ASN A 63 57.15 8.26 2.35
N SER A 64 56.04 9.02 2.32
CA SER A 64 54.70 8.47 2.13
C SER A 64 54.53 7.74 0.78
N TYR A 65 55.10 8.29 -0.30
CA TYR A 65 55.07 7.65 -1.61
C TYR A 65 55.94 6.39 -1.66
N ILE A 66 57.15 6.43 -1.08
CA ILE A 66 58.02 5.25 -0.98
C ILE A 66 57.33 4.12 -0.21
N ASP A 67 56.66 4.44 0.91
CA ASP A 67 55.91 3.46 1.68
C ASP A 67 54.74 2.86 0.88
N SER A 68 54.01 3.69 0.13
CA SER A 68 52.87 3.26 -0.69
C SER A 68 53.31 2.38 -1.87
N ILE A 69 54.37 2.77 -2.58
CA ILE A 69 54.99 1.97 -3.65
C ILE A 69 55.51 0.64 -3.10
N SER A 70 56.15 0.64 -1.92
CA SER A 70 56.66 -0.57 -1.28
C SER A 70 55.53 -1.55 -0.92
N LYS A 71 54.39 -1.04 -0.43
CA LYS A 71 53.18 -1.84 -0.18
C LYS A 71 52.64 -2.44 -1.48
N MET A 72 52.49 -1.66 -2.55
CA MET A 72 52.03 -2.16 -3.85
C MET A 72 52.98 -3.22 -4.44
N LYS A 73 54.30 -2.99 -4.37
CA LYS A 73 55.31 -3.95 -4.83
C LYS A 73 55.25 -5.27 -4.05
N SER A 74 55.00 -5.22 -2.74
CA SER A 74 54.85 -6.42 -1.90
C SER A 74 53.66 -7.30 -2.30
N LEU A 75 52.59 -6.71 -2.83
CA LEU A 75 51.40 -7.43 -3.30
C LEU A 75 51.61 -8.14 -4.64
N LYS A 76 52.50 -7.63 -5.50
CA LYS A 76 52.78 -8.20 -6.84
C LYS A 76 53.91 -9.25 -6.89
N GLY A 77 54.74 -9.35 -5.85
CA GLY A 77 55.84 -10.32 -5.76
C GLY A 77 57.17 -9.86 -6.40
N SER A 78 58.20 -10.72 -6.37
CA SER A 78 59.59 -10.38 -6.74
C SER A 78 59.89 -10.22 -8.23
N ASP A 79 58.96 -10.64 -9.10
CA ASP A 79 59.13 -10.63 -10.57
C ASP A 79 58.53 -9.38 -11.25
N GLY A 80 58.12 -8.39 -10.45
CA GLY A 80 57.53 -7.13 -10.91
C GLY A 80 58.54 -6.10 -11.44
N GLY A 81 58.02 -5.03 -12.04
CA GLY A 81 58.78 -3.86 -12.48
C GLY A 81 59.36 -3.05 -11.31
N ASP A 82 60.12 -2.01 -11.63
CA ASP A 82 60.83 -1.19 -10.64
C ASP A 82 60.42 0.28 -10.70
N ILE A 83 60.11 0.86 -9.53
CA ILE A 83 59.74 2.26 -9.40
C ILE A 83 60.64 2.91 -8.35
N SER A 84 61.30 4.01 -8.71
CA SER A 84 62.12 4.80 -7.79
C SER A 84 61.71 6.27 -7.81
N VAL A 85 61.56 6.85 -6.62
CA VAL A 85 61.22 8.27 -6.44
C VAL A 85 62.33 8.93 -5.65
N HIS A 86 62.85 10.05 -6.16
CA HIS A 86 63.93 10.82 -5.56
C HIS A 86 63.53 12.29 -5.45
N TYR A 87 63.95 12.94 -4.37
CA TYR A 87 63.79 14.39 -4.18
C TYR A 87 65.12 15.00 -3.74
N TYR A 88 65.51 16.09 -4.39
CA TYR A 88 66.73 16.83 -4.10
C TYR A 88 66.41 18.31 -3.85
N CYS A 89 66.72 18.78 -2.63
CA CYS A 89 66.77 20.21 -2.29
C CYS A 89 68.22 20.68 -2.45
N LEU A 90 68.53 21.35 -3.56
CA LEU A 90 69.91 21.62 -3.97
C LEU A 90 70.75 22.45 -2.97
N PRO A 91 70.19 23.42 -2.22
CA PRO A 91 70.96 24.21 -1.25
C PRO A 91 71.53 23.42 -0.06
N ASP A 92 71.18 22.15 0.12
CA ASP A 92 71.71 21.32 1.20
C ASP A 92 73.18 20.91 1.01
N ASN A 93 73.67 20.92 -0.24
CA ASN A 93 74.98 20.36 -0.63
C ASN A 93 76.03 21.31 -1.29
N PRO A 94 75.98 22.66 -1.21
CA PRO A 94 77.02 23.45 -1.84
C PRO A 94 78.16 23.77 -0.87
N VAL A 95 79.27 23.05 -1.01
CA VAL A 95 80.59 23.70 -0.89
C VAL A 95 80.99 24.07 -2.31
N PHE A 96 80.71 25.31 -2.72
CA PHE A 96 81.17 25.85 -4.01
C PHE A 96 82.69 25.97 -3.97
N ARG A 97 83.40 24.95 -4.45
CA ARG A 97 84.84 25.11 -4.69
C ARG A 97 84.98 25.95 -5.94
N THR A 98 85.50 27.15 -5.77
CA THR A 98 85.78 28.09 -6.85
C THR A 98 86.61 27.39 -7.92
N LYS A 99 85.98 26.95 -9.01
CA LYS A 99 86.68 26.80 -10.27
C LYS A 99 86.76 28.20 -10.87
N SER A 100 87.99 28.59 -11.16
CA SER A 100 88.40 29.84 -11.81
C SER A 100 87.70 30.13 -13.15
N THR A 101 86.88 29.23 -13.70
CA THR A 101 86.27 29.39 -15.01
C THR A 101 85.05 30.31 -15.08
N ILE A 102 84.29 30.54 -13.99
CA ILE A 102 83.07 31.38 -14.03
C ILE A 102 83.37 32.87 -13.77
N ILE A 103 84.52 33.19 -13.14
CA ILE A 103 84.87 34.54 -12.65
C ILE A 103 86.10 35.14 -13.35
N ASP A 104 86.93 34.38 -14.06
CA ASP A 104 88.17 34.90 -14.68
C ASP A 104 87.96 35.67 -16.01
N GLY A 105 87.05 36.65 -16.01
CA GLY A 105 87.09 37.76 -16.97
C GLY A 105 88.10 38.85 -16.59
N SER A 106 88.68 38.82 -15.39
CA SER A 106 89.43 39.95 -14.82
C SER A 106 90.88 39.65 -14.44
N SER A 107 91.61 38.82 -15.19
CA SER A 107 93.02 38.53 -14.91
C SER A 107 94.03 39.49 -15.55
N ASP A 108 93.63 40.69 -15.98
CA ASP A 108 94.57 41.70 -16.54
C ASP A 108 94.33 43.17 -16.10
N LEU A 109 93.59 43.42 -15.01
CA LEU A 109 93.43 44.78 -14.47
C LEU A 109 93.86 44.90 -13.00
N SER A 110 95.04 44.38 -12.69
CA SER A 110 95.81 44.83 -11.53
C SER A 110 96.87 45.82 -11.99
N GLU A 111 96.51 47.08 -12.17
CA GLU A 111 97.32 48.26 -11.86
C GLU A 111 96.62 49.55 -12.32
N SER A 112 96.59 50.54 -11.42
CA SER A 112 96.21 51.94 -11.62
C SER A 112 94.71 52.31 -11.70
N ILE A 113 94.03 52.39 -10.55
CA ILE A 113 93.23 53.59 -10.25
C ILE A 113 93.50 53.98 -8.80
N ASP A 114 94.15 55.12 -8.65
CA ASP A 114 94.50 55.75 -7.38
C ASP A 114 93.26 56.05 -6.54
N ARG A 115 93.44 55.85 -5.23
CA ARG A 115 92.58 56.42 -4.19
C ARG A 115 92.76 57.93 -4.22
N ASP A 116 91.72 58.66 -4.60
CA ASP A 116 91.50 59.97 -4.02
C ASP A 116 90.03 60.17 -3.66
N ASN A 117 89.85 60.49 -2.39
CA ASN A 117 88.58 60.79 -1.74
C ASN A 117 88.03 62.10 -2.29
N ASP A 118 86.75 62.12 -2.65
CA ASP A 118 85.88 63.18 -2.14
C ASP A 118 84.46 62.66 -1.94
N HIS A 119 84.05 62.59 -0.68
CA HIS A 119 82.69 62.27 -0.31
C HIS A 119 81.85 63.55 -0.40
N SER A 120 80.96 63.64 -1.40
CA SER A 120 79.72 64.41 -1.24
C SER A 120 78.54 63.79 -2.00
N VAL A 121 77.71 63.05 -1.24
CA VAL A 121 76.24 63.13 -1.18
C VAL A 121 75.49 63.49 -2.48
N ASN A 122 74.91 62.50 -3.17
CA ASN A 122 73.46 62.38 -3.51
C ASN A 122 73.19 61.39 -4.66
N ASN A 123 72.04 60.71 -4.52
CA ASN A 123 71.36 59.72 -5.38
C ASN A 123 71.81 58.25 -5.22
N PRO A 124 70.93 57.32 -4.79
CA PRO A 124 71.10 55.92 -5.18
C PRO A 124 70.77 55.84 -6.67
N SER A 125 71.78 56.13 -7.49
CA SER A 125 71.81 55.73 -8.89
C SER A 125 71.61 54.22 -8.96
N ASP A 126 70.87 53.76 -9.97
CA ASP A 126 70.72 52.33 -10.28
C ASP A 126 72.07 51.62 -10.10
N PRO A 127 72.15 50.58 -9.25
CA PRO A 127 73.36 49.80 -9.15
C PRO A 127 73.65 49.24 -10.53
N ASP A 128 74.88 49.45 -11.01
CA ASP A 128 75.36 48.87 -12.26
C ASP A 128 75.01 47.37 -12.29
N PRO A 129 74.24 46.90 -13.30
CA PRO A 129 73.74 45.53 -13.36
C PRO A 129 74.83 44.47 -13.23
N VAL A 130 76.04 44.75 -13.73
CA VAL A 130 77.20 43.85 -13.66
C VAL A 130 77.71 43.73 -12.22
N ASN A 131 77.84 44.85 -11.52
CA ASN A 131 78.24 44.88 -10.11
C ASN A 131 77.20 44.20 -9.20
N ALA A 132 75.91 44.41 -9.47
CA ALA A 132 74.81 43.73 -8.77
C ALA A 132 74.87 42.20 -8.99
N TYR A 133 75.12 41.76 -10.23
CA TYR A 133 75.33 40.36 -10.55
C TYR A 133 76.49 39.75 -9.75
N HIS A 134 77.69 40.35 -9.80
CA HIS A 134 78.86 39.82 -9.08
C HIS A 134 78.63 39.74 -7.57
N SER A 135 77.96 40.72 -6.96
CA SER A 135 77.62 40.68 -5.54
C SER A 135 76.76 39.46 -5.19
N VAL A 136 75.69 39.24 -5.95
CA VAL A 136 74.75 38.14 -5.69
C VAL A 136 75.39 36.78 -5.95
N VAL A 137 76.22 36.65 -7.00
CA VAL A 137 76.98 35.42 -7.26
C VAL A 137 77.96 35.11 -6.14
N ASN A 138 78.68 36.11 -5.62
CA ASN A 138 79.59 35.93 -4.48
C ASN A 138 78.83 35.46 -3.23
N ASP A 139 77.66 36.04 -2.94
CA ASP A 139 76.84 35.60 -1.80
C ASP A 139 76.39 34.13 -1.95
N VAL A 140 76.05 33.69 -3.16
CA VAL A 140 75.74 32.28 -3.44
C VAL A 140 76.97 31.40 -3.21
N CYS A 141 78.12 31.75 -3.79
CA CYS A 141 79.36 30.98 -3.67
C CYS A 141 79.88 30.90 -2.21
N GLU A 142 79.67 31.94 -1.42
CA GLU A 142 80.06 31.99 0.00
C GLU A 142 79.03 31.33 0.94
N GLY A 143 77.92 30.82 0.39
CA GLY A 143 76.84 30.19 1.18
C GLY A 143 76.04 31.18 2.03
N LYS A 144 75.99 32.45 1.63
CA LYS A 144 75.29 33.55 2.32
C LYS A 144 73.95 33.91 1.68
N TYR A 145 73.65 33.38 0.50
CA TYR A 145 72.38 33.61 -0.18
C TYR A 145 71.20 32.96 0.55
N ASP A 146 70.08 33.65 0.62
CA ASP A 146 68.85 33.15 1.25
C ASP A 146 67.99 32.37 0.25
N PHE A 147 67.91 31.06 0.43
CA PHE A 147 67.07 30.16 -0.38
C PHE A 147 65.68 29.90 0.21
N SER A 148 65.24 30.72 1.18
CA SER A 148 63.96 30.54 1.86
C SER A 148 62.73 30.73 0.96
N GLY A 149 62.87 31.35 -0.22
CA GLY A 149 61.86 31.36 -1.29
C GLY A 149 62.40 30.78 -2.60
N GLY A 150 63.32 29.81 -2.49
CA GLY A 150 64.14 29.33 -3.60
C GLY A 150 65.10 30.41 -4.11
N VAL A 151 65.33 30.45 -5.43
CA VAL A 151 66.23 31.44 -6.06
C VAL A 151 65.54 32.77 -6.43
N SER A 152 64.42 33.10 -5.79
CA SER A 152 63.66 34.35 -6.00
C SER A 152 63.47 34.73 -7.48
N ARG A 153 63.12 33.74 -8.33
CA ARG A 153 62.96 33.89 -9.79
C ARG A 153 64.22 34.32 -10.57
N GLN A 154 65.39 34.32 -9.96
CA GLN A 154 66.68 34.66 -10.59
C GLN A 154 67.31 33.40 -11.23
N ARG A 155 67.20 33.30 -12.56
CA ARG A 155 67.62 32.13 -13.36
C ARG A 155 69.10 31.82 -13.25
N ALA A 156 69.94 32.86 -13.21
CA ALA A 156 71.40 32.74 -13.10
C ALA A 156 71.81 31.99 -11.83
N ILE A 157 71.13 32.26 -10.71
CA ILE A 157 71.43 31.61 -9.42
C ILE A 157 71.07 30.13 -9.48
N GLY A 158 69.93 29.78 -10.07
CA GLY A 158 69.56 28.38 -10.28
C GLY A 158 70.65 27.63 -11.03
N LYS A 159 71.14 28.19 -12.15
CA LYS A 159 72.26 27.61 -12.90
C LYS A 159 73.51 27.43 -12.04
N LEU A 160 73.92 28.46 -11.30
CA LEU A 160 75.10 28.41 -10.45
C LEU A 160 74.99 27.35 -9.36
N THR A 161 73.82 27.24 -8.72
CA THR A 161 73.52 26.19 -7.74
C THR A 161 73.65 24.81 -8.36
N LEU A 162 73.06 24.58 -9.55
CA LEU A 162 73.17 23.31 -10.26
C LEU A 162 74.63 22.97 -10.60
N SER A 163 75.39 23.91 -11.16
CA SER A 163 76.80 23.69 -11.50
C SER A 163 77.63 23.31 -10.26
N GLY A 164 77.38 23.96 -9.11
CA GLY A 164 78.02 23.60 -7.85
C GLY A 164 77.71 22.16 -7.41
N VAL A 165 76.44 21.75 -7.47
CA VAL A 165 76.01 20.40 -7.07
C VAL A 165 76.53 19.32 -8.01
N LEU A 166 76.54 19.54 -9.32
CA LEU A 166 77.10 18.59 -10.29
C LEU A 166 78.59 18.31 -10.04
N GLU A 167 79.33 19.28 -9.51
CA GLU A 167 80.74 19.11 -9.14
C GLU A 167 80.95 18.50 -7.75
N SER A 168 80.06 18.77 -6.80
CA SER A 168 80.24 18.41 -5.38
C SER A 168 79.51 17.14 -4.94
N ASP A 169 78.46 16.70 -5.66
CA ASP A 169 77.56 15.62 -5.27
C ASP A 169 77.48 14.51 -6.35
N PRO A 170 78.28 13.44 -6.20
CA PRO A 170 78.22 12.28 -7.11
C PRO A 170 76.91 11.50 -7.04
N ASP A 171 76.18 11.53 -5.92
CA ASP A 171 74.94 10.77 -5.74
C ASP A 171 73.80 11.43 -6.53
N PHE A 172 73.69 12.75 -6.47
CA PHE A 172 72.80 13.54 -7.32
C PHE A 172 73.06 13.26 -8.81
N THR A 173 74.33 13.37 -9.20
CA THR A 173 74.79 13.17 -10.57
C THR A 173 74.46 11.75 -11.08
N THR A 174 74.71 10.74 -10.25
CA THR A 174 74.38 9.35 -10.57
C THR A 174 72.87 9.13 -10.70
N ALA A 175 72.06 9.74 -9.84
CA ALA A 175 70.62 9.58 -9.86
C ALA A 175 69.97 10.11 -11.16
N ILE A 176 70.45 11.27 -11.63
CA ILE A 176 69.98 11.91 -12.87
C ILE A 176 70.39 11.11 -14.12
N PHE A 177 71.59 10.52 -14.13
CA PHE A 177 72.09 9.78 -15.30
C PHE A 177 71.63 8.33 -15.37
N ALA A 178 71.37 7.69 -14.24
CA ALA A 178 71.01 6.28 -14.25
C ALA A 178 69.60 6.03 -14.84
N GLY A 179 69.42 4.83 -15.39
CA GLY A 179 68.20 4.41 -16.07
C GLY A 179 68.41 4.16 -17.57
N TYR A 180 67.38 3.61 -18.22
CA TYR A 180 67.32 3.32 -19.65
C TYR A 180 66.02 3.88 -20.22
N GLY A 181 65.93 4.09 -21.54
CA GLY A 181 64.74 4.64 -22.19
C GLY A 181 64.69 6.19 -22.24
N PRO A 182 63.60 6.80 -22.70
CA PRO A 182 63.49 8.26 -22.82
C PRO A 182 63.51 8.97 -21.45
N VAL A 183 63.93 10.24 -21.47
CA VAL A 183 63.90 11.16 -20.34
C VAL A 183 62.91 12.28 -20.63
N ALA A 184 62.00 12.57 -19.71
CA ALA A 184 61.13 13.74 -19.76
C ALA A 184 61.57 14.74 -18.70
N ILE A 185 61.93 15.95 -19.11
CA ILE A 185 62.25 17.07 -18.22
C ILE A 185 61.03 17.98 -18.16
N VAL A 186 60.54 18.27 -16.96
CA VAL A 186 59.35 19.09 -16.72
C VAL A 186 59.74 20.34 -15.94
N ALA A 187 59.44 21.53 -16.46
CA ALA A 187 59.77 22.77 -15.76
C ALA A 187 58.78 23.90 -16.08
N ALA A 188 58.43 24.70 -15.07
CA ALA A 188 57.78 25.98 -15.29
C ALA A 188 58.80 27.04 -15.72
N LEU A 189 58.53 27.70 -16.84
CA LEU A 189 59.45 28.64 -17.47
C LEU A 189 59.47 30.01 -16.79
N GLY A 190 58.45 30.34 -15.98
CA GLY A 190 58.45 31.57 -15.18
C GLY A 190 59.30 31.51 -13.90
N GLY A 191 59.63 30.31 -13.41
CA GLY A 191 60.40 30.11 -12.18
C GLY A 191 61.91 30.23 -12.39
N GLY A 192 62.69 30.60 -11.37
CA GLY A 192 64.16 30.72 -11.49
C GLY A 192 64.89 29.37 -11.53
N THR A 193 64.42 28.37 -10.80
CA THR A 193 65.01 27.01 -10.76
C THR A 193 64.73 26.25 -12.06
N GLY A 194 63.45 26.12 -12.41
CA GLY A 194 63.04 25.37 -13.61
C GLY A 194 63.64 25.93 -14.89
N SER A 195 63.42 27.22 -15.14
CA SER A 195 63.92 27.88 -16.36
C SER A 195 65.44 28.12 -16.37
N GLY A 196 66.10 28.13 -15.21
CA GLY A 196 67.54 28.32 -15.10
C GLY A 196 68.36 27.04 -15.27
N MET A 197 67.76 25.85 -15.08
CA MET A 197 68.47 24.57 -15.02
C MET A 197 68.17 23.60 -16.16
N PHE A 198 67.01 23.70 -16.82
CA PHE A 198 66.54 22.64 -17.74
C PHE A 198 67.49 22.36 -18.92
N ILE A 199 68.11 23.38 -19.50
CA ILE A 199 69.09 23.24 -20.59
C ILE A 199 70.34 22.51 -20.11
N ASP A 200 70.91 22.90 -18.97
CA ASP A 200 72.16 22.33 -18.48
C ASP A 200 71.95 20.89 -18.01
N ILE A 201 70.84 20.58 -17.32
CA ILE A 201 70.49 19.19 -16.95
C ILE A 201 70.34 18.32 -18.20
N ALA A 202 69.68 18.82 -19.24
CA ALA A 202 69.52 18.08 -20.49
C ALA A 202 70.87 17.84 -21.20
N ARG A 203 71.75 18.85 -21.24
CA ARG A 203 73.11 18.72 -21.79
C ARG A 203 73.92 17.65 -21.07
N GLU A 204 73.86 17.63 -19.74
CA GLU A 204 74.56 16.65 -18.92
C GLU A 204 74.03 15.22 -19.18
N ILE A 205 72.71 15.04 -19.18
CA ILE A 205 72.08 13.74 -19.49
C ILE A 205 72.43 13.28 -20.90
N GLY A 206 72.31 14.15 -21.89
CA GLY A 206 72.58 13.86 -23.30
C GLY A 206 74.03 13.45 -23.53
N SER A 207 74.97 14.22 -22.98
CA SER A 207 76.42 13.97 -23.09
C SER A 207 76.84 12.66 -22.41
N ALA A 208 76.21 12.30 -21.29
CA ALA A 208 76.55 11.10 -20.53
C ALA A 208 75.92 9.82 -21.09
N THR A 209 74.73 9.89 -21.69
CA THR A 209 73.90 8.70 -21.96
C THR A 209 73.41 8.53 -23.40
N GLY A 210 73.37 9.60 -24.20
CA GLY A 210 72.79 9.57 -25.55
C GLY A 210 71.30 9.20 -25.61
N ARG A 211 70.58 9.30 -24.49
CA ARG A 211 69.14 9.00 -24.40
C ARG A 211 68.32 10.10 -25.06
N LYS A 212 67.14 9.72 -25.60
CA LYS A 212 66.16 10.71 -26.11
C LYS A 212 65.62 11.56 -24.97
N ILE A 213 65.59 12.88 -25.14
CA ILE A 213 65.17 13.85 -24.12
C ILE A 213 63.99 14.68 -24.63
N TRP A 214 62.89 14.61 -23.90
CA TRP A 214 61.70 15.43 -24.08
C TRP A 214 61.69 16.56 -23.07
N PHE A 215 61.45 17.78 -23.53
CA PHE A 215 61.19 18.90 -22.65
C PHE A 215 59.70 19.22 -22.62
N PHE A 216 59.13 19.33 -21.42
CA PHE A 216 57.79 19.79 -21.15
C PHE A 216 57.87 21.10 -20.37
N GLY A 217 57.73 22.21 -21.09
CA GLY A 217 57.79 23.55 -20.54
C GLY A 217 56.41 24.12 -20.27
N ILE A 218 56.21 24.71 -19.09
CA ILE A 218 54.95 25.37 -18.73
C ILE A 218 55.16 26.87 -18.89
N VAL A 219 54.41 27.46 -19.81
CA VAL A 219 54.43 28.88 -20.13
C VAL A 219 53.57 29.62 -19.09
N PRO A 220 54.11 30.69 -18.46
CA PRO A 220 53.36 31.48 -17.48
C PRO A 220 52.14 32.12 -18.14
N SER A 221 51.02 32.18 -17.41
CA SER A 221 49.80 32.79 -17.92
C SER A 221 49.95 34.31 -18.06
N GLN A 222 49.07 34.94 -18.84
CA GLN A 222 49.01 36.40 -18.94
C GLN A 222 48.63 37.08 -17.61
N GLU A 223 48.12 36.32 -16.63
CA GLU A 223 47.74 36.82 -15.31
C GLU A 223 48.89 36.75 -14.29
N GLU A 224 50.00 36.09 -14.63
CA GLU A 224 51.23 36.07 -13.84
C GLU A 224 52.08 37.34 -14.01
N GLY A 225 53.06 37.55 -13.13
CA GLY A 225 53.87 38.76 -13.09
C GLY A 225 54.79 38.95 -14.30
N GLU A 226 55.23 40.20 -14.50
CA GLU A 226 56.13 40.56 -15.60
C GLU A 226 57.48 39.82 -15.52
N ILE A 227 57.95 39.48 -14.31
CA ILE A 227 59.20 38.74 -14.08
C ILE A 227 59.07 37.27 -14.51
N GLU A 228 57.95 36.62 -14.21
CA GLU A 228 57.66 35.26 -14.67
C GLU A 228 57.62 35.19 -16.20
N GLN A 229 56.91 36.12 -16.83
CA GLN A 229 56.84 36.21 -18.28
C GLN A 229 58.21 36.52 -18.91
N PHE A 230 59.00 37.40 -18.28
CA PHE A 230 60.37 37.72 -18.69
C PHE A 230 61.27 36.48 -18.64
N ASN A 231 61.23 35.71 -17.55
CA ASN A 231 61.98 34.46 -17.43
C ASN A 231 61.66 33.48 -18.55
N ALA A 232 60.38 33.32 -18.90
CA ALA A 232 59.98 32.42 -19.96
C ALA A 232 60.47 32.90 -21.34
N ILE A 233 60.40 34.21 -21.62
CA ILE A 233 60.95 34.78 -22.86
C ILE A 233 62.46 34.52 -22.95
N VAL A 234 63.23 34.83 -21.90
CA VAL A 234 64.70 34.62 -21.91
C VAL A 234 65.02 33.14 -22.07
N ALA A 235 64.34 32.24 -21.34
CA ALA A 235 64.60 30.80 -21.40
C ALA A 235 64.35 30.19 -22.78
N LEU A 236 63.23 30.56 -23.42
CA LEU A 236 62.92 30.08 -24.76
C LEU A 236 63.83 30.71 -25.82
N THR A 237 64.23 31.97 -25.63
CA THR A 237 65.21 32.67 -26.48
C THR A 237 66.56 31.96 -26.46
N GLU A 238 67.04 31.56 -25.28
CA GLU A 238 68.28 30.79 -25.09
C GLU A 238 68.21 29.39 -25.69
N LEU A 239 67.05 28.75 -25.60
CA LEU A 239 66.80 27.46 -26.23
C LEU A 239 66.87 27.57 -27.77
N GLU A 240 66.19 28.56 -28.36
CA GLU A 240 66.21 28.80 -29.81
C GLU A 240 67.61 29.13 -30.31
N TYR A 241 68.34 30.00 -29.61
CA TYR A 241 69.72 30.31 -29.98
C TYR A 241 70.63 29.07 -29.96
N SER A 242 70.51 28.21 -28.94
CA SER A 242 71.30 26.97 -28.84
C SER A 242 71.01 26.02 -30.01
N ASN A 243 69.73 25.84 -30.35
CA ASN A 243 69.33 24.97 -31.47
C ASN A 243 69.85 25.51 -32.82
N VAL A 244 69.76 26.82 -33.06
CA VAL A 244 70.20 27.43 -34.33
C VAL A 244 71.73 27.36 -34.50
N LEU A 245 72.50 27.44 -33.41
CA LEU A 245 73.95 27.19 -33.42
C LEU A 245 74.34 25.73 -33.74
N GLY A 246 73.37 24.83 -33.89
CA GLY A 246 73.61 23.41 -34.15
C GLY A 246 73.92 22.62 -32.89
N GLU A 247 73.50 23.10 -31.72
CA GLU A 247 73.51 22.36 -30.45
C GLU A 247 72.06 21.97 -30.05
N PRO A 248 71.45 20.97 -30.73
CA PRO A 248 70.12 20.52 -30.38
C PRO A 248 70.14 19.80 -29.02
N ILE A 249 69.46 20.36 -28.03
CA ILE A 249 69.49 19.87 -26.64
C ILE A 249 68.38 18.83 -26.37
N PHE A 250 67.22 19.01 -26.99
CA PHE A 250 66.04 18.16 -26.83
C PHE A 250 65.69 17.51 -28.16
N ASP A 251 65.08 16.33 -28.12
CA ASP A 251 64.46 15.69 -29.30
C ASP A 251 63.10 16.32 -29.64
N HIS A 252 62.37 16.71 -28.59
CA HIS A 252 61.06 17.35 -28.66
C HIS A 252 60.89 18.37 -27.53
N THR A 253 60.32 19.53 -27.87
CA THR A 253 59.91 20.56 -26.90
C THR A 253 58.40 20.74 -26.96
N VAL A 254 57.73 20.35 -25.89
CA VAL A 254 56.28 20.50 -25.68
C VAL A 254 56.05 21.67 -24.74
N LEU A 255 55.26 22.64 -25.17
CA LEU A 255 54.85 23.78 -24.34
C LEU A 255 53.36 23.72 -24.06
N ALA A 256 53.00 23.86 -22.79
CA ALA A 256 51.62 24.03 -22.33
C ALA A 256 51.48 25.40 -21.65
N ASP A 257 50.41 26.12 -21.94
CA ASP A 257 50.06 27.37 -21.27
C ASP A 257 49.23 27.04 -20.02
N ILE A 258 49.52 27.70 -18.89
CA ILE A 258 48.82 27.46 -17.62
C ILE A 258 47.56 28.34 -17.45
N THR A 259 47.15 29.08 -18.48
CA THR A 259 45.96 29.95 -18.48
C THR A 259 44.66 29.16 -18.20
N PRO A 260 43.78 29.61 -17.28
CA PRO A 260 43.76 30.91 -16.60
C PRO A 260 44.28 30.88 -15.15
N THR A 261 45.22 29.99 -14.81
CA THR A 261 45.73 29.96 -13.43
C THR A 261 46.55 31.22 -13.09
N LYS A 262 46.60 31.56 -11.80
CA LYS A 262 47.41 32.65 -11.25
C LYS A 262 48.54 32.09 -10.39
N TYR A 263 49.54 31.45 -11.00
CA TYR A 263 50.68 30.87 -10.28
C TYR A 263 51.69 31.94 -9.77
N ALA A 264 51.21 33.14 -9.43
CA ALA A 264 52.05 34.32 -9.29
C ALA A 264 52.79 34.41 -7.94
N ASN A 265 52.18 34.04 -6.79
CA ASN A 265 52.77 34.43 -5.49
C ASN A 265 52.83 33.36 -4.38
N GLU A 266 52.16 32.22 -4.50
CA GLU A 266 52.35 31.07 -3.60
C GLU A 266 51.53 29.91 -4.18
N TYR A 267 52.10 28.71 -4.27
CA TYR A 267 51.33 27.52 -4.61
C TYR A 267 50.32 27.29 -3.48
N ASP A 268 49.04 27.56 -3.72
CA ASP A 268 47.98 27.19 -2.79
C ASP A 268 47.51 25.77 -3.11
N PRO A 269 47.95 24.74 -2.34
CA PRO A 269 47.50 23.37 -2.55
C PRO A 269 45.99 23.18 -2.34
N SER A 270 45.28 24.18 -1.79
CA SER A 270 43.84 24.17 -1.64
C SER A 270 43.09 24.65 -2.90
N ASP A 271 43.76 25.36 -3.81
CA ASP A 271 43.19 25.80 -5.08
C ASP A 271 42.88 24.60 -5.99
N ARG A 272 41.59 24.44 -6.29
CA ARG A 272 41.08 23.34 -7.11
C ARG A 272 41.56 23.43 -8.56
N ILE A 273 41.69 24.63 -9.12
CA ILE A 273 42.07 24.81 -10.53
C ILE A 273 43.52 24.36 -10.75
N ILE A 274 44.42 24.71 -9.82
CA ILE A 274 45.83 24.30 -9.87
C ILE A 274 45.96 22.78 -9.77
N ARG A 275 45.26 22.14 -8.83
CA ARG A 275 45.27 20.66 -8.73
C ARG A 275 44.73 19.96 -9.98
N ASN A 276 43.68 20.52 -10.59
CA ASN A 276 43.11 19.96 -11.82
C ASN A 276 44.05 20.16 -13.01
N PHE A 277 44.78 21.28 -13.07
CA PHE A 277 45.87 21.47 -14.03
C PHE A 277 46.95 20.40 -13.85
N ASP A 278 47.52 20.23 -12.65
CA ASP A 278 48.58 19.25 -12.38
C ASP A 278 48.19 17.81 -12.77
N ALA A 279 46.93 17.44 -12.50
CA ALA A 279 46.36 16.14 -12.90
C ALA A 279 46.21 16.03 -14.42
N SER A 280 45.68 17.06 -15.09
CA SER A 280 45.54 17.08 -16.56
C SER A 280 46.91 17.08 -17.27
N PHE A 281 47.91 17.75 -16.70
CA PHE A 281 49.26 17.84 -17.23
C PHE A 281 49.97 16.48 -17.17
N SER A 282 49.69 15.68 -16.13
CA SER A 282 50.17 14.30 -16.04
C SER A 282 49.68 13.47 -17.23
N TYR A 283 48.42 13.65 -17.65
CA TYR A 283 47.90 13.03 -18.88
C TYR A 283 48.58 13.57 -20.13
N LEU A 284 48.75 14.89 -20.24
CA LEU A 284 49.44 15.53 -21.36
C LEU A 284 50.86 14.97 -21.54
N LEU A 285 51.61 14.83 -20.45
CA LEU A 285 52.96 14.28 -20.47
C LEU A 285 52.99 12.81 -20.91
N LEU A 286 52.16 11.98 -20.26
CA LEU A 286 52.18 10.53 -20.49
C LEU A 286 51.68 10.17 -21.89
N ASN A 287 50.62 10.83 -22.36
CA ASN A 287 50.07 10.59 -23.70
C ASN A 287 51.03 11.04 -24.80
N ALA A 288 51.78 12.13 -24.60
CA ALA A 288 52.80 12.59 -25.54
C ALA A 288 53.93 11.57 -25.69
N LEU A 289 54.44 11.03 -24.58
CA LEU A 289 55.51 10.02 -24.57
C LEU A 289 55.07 8.68 -25.15
N ALA A 290 53.77 8.40 -25.17
CA ALA A 290 53.21 7.19 -25.76
C ALA A 290 52.95 7.32 -27.27
N LEU A 291 53.02 8.53 -27.85
CA LEU A 291 52.79 8.73 -29.28
C LEU A 291 53.84 8.01 -30.14
N PRO A 292 53.43 7.32 -31.21
CA PRO A 292 54.37 6.72 -32.15
C PRO A 292 55.16 7.79 -32.91
N GLU A 293 56.42 7.52 -33.23
CA GLU A 293 57.28 8.44 -33.99
C GLU A 293 56.67 8.82 -35.35
N GLU A 294 55.89 7.93 -35.98
CA GLU A 294 55.23 8.20 -37.25
C GLU A 294 54.13 9.28 -37.14
N VAL A 295 53.50 9.40 -35.96
CA VAL A 295 52.46 10.40 -35.68
C VAL A 295 53.10 11.76 -35.45
N ILE A 296 54.18 11.80 -34.67
CA ILE A 296 54.95 13.02 -34.41
C ILE A 296 55.62 13.52 -35.71
N GLY A 297 56.21 12.63 -36.50
CA GLY A 297 56.76 12.92 -37.82
C GLY A 297 58.22 13.41 -37.82
N PRO A 298 58.97 13.19 -38.91
CA PRO A 298 60.39 13.51 -39.00
C PRO A 298 60.70 15.02 -39.12
N GLY A 299 59.71 15.87 -39.42
CA GLY A 299 59.87 17.33 -39.48
C GLY A 299 59.62 18.06 -38.17
N VAL A 300 59.12 17.35 -37.14
CA VAL A 300 58.73 17.91 -35.83
C VAL A 300 59.86 17.80 -34.79
N HIS A 301 60.99 17.19 -35.17
CA HIS A 301 62.17 17.16 -34.31
C HIS A 301 62.73 18.57 -34.12
N THR A 302 63.08 18.95 -32.89
CA THR A 302 63.85 20.18 -32.58
C THR A 302 65.26 20.19 -33.20
N LEU A 303 65.63 19.11 -33.90
CA LEU A 303 66.85 18.91 -34.66
C LEU A 303 66.82 19.61 -36.05
N THR A 304 65.74 20.31 -36.39
CA THR A 304 65.62 21.14 -37.60
C THR A 304 66.40 22.46 -37.48
N GLU A 305 66.56 23.19 -38.59
CA GLU A 305 67.35 24.43 -38.68
C GLU A 305 66.81 25.62 -37.84
N TYR A 306 65.62 25.48 -37.26
CA TYR A 306 64.98 26.38 -36.29
C TYR A 306 64.27 25.57 -35.19
N SER A 307 64.02 26.17 -34.02
CA SER A 307 63.31 25.51 -32.91
C SER A 307 61.87 25.20 -33.26
N SER A 308 61.56 23.92 -33.51
CA SER A 308 60.18 23.42 -33.60
C SER A 308 59.61 23.23 -32.19
N ILE A 309 58.47 23.86 -31.92
CA ILE A 309 57.73 23.68 -30.66
C ILE A 309 56.42 22.93 -30.92
N ILE A 310 56.06 22.06 -29.98
CA ILE A 310 54.75 21.41 -29.90
C ILE A 310 53.91 22.16 -28.87
N SER A 311 52.88 22.89 -29.31
CA SER A 311 51.87 23.45 -28.41
C SER A 311 50.93 22.34 -27.95
N ALA A 312 50.62 22.29 -26.66
CA ALA A 312 49.78 21.24 -26.10
C ALA A 312 48.82 21.77 -25.03
N ASP A 313 47.66 21.13 -24.94
CA ASP A 313 46.69 21.33 -23.87
C ASP A 313 45.92 20.04 -23.58
N ALA A 314 45.31 19.93 -22.40
CA ALA A 314 44.58 18.75 -21.97
C ALA A 314 43.35 19.05 -21.13
N HIS A 315 42.34 18.20 -21.27
CA HIS A 315 41.13 18.22 -20.48
C HIS A 315 40.77 16.81 -20.01
N VAL A 316 40.31 16.68 -18.76
CA VAL A 316 39.92 15.41 -18.16
C VAL A 316 38.41 15.35 -18.00
N LEU A 317 37.78 14.34 -18.57
CA LEU A 317 36.39 13.99 -18.34
C LEU A 317 36.33 12.91 -17.25
N ARG A 318 35.78 13.21 -16.08
CA ARG A 318 35.63 12.22 -14.99
C ARG A 318 34.18 11.78 -14.87
N TYR A 319 33.98 10.47 -14.80
CA TYR A 319 32.71 9.89 -14.42
C TYR A 319 32.54 9.96 -12.89
N PRO A 320 31.43 10.53 -12.36
CA PRO A 320 31.28 10.80 -10.93
C PRO A 320 30.89 9.54 -10.13
N ILE A 321 31.69 8.47 -10.25
CA ILE A 321 31.45 7.15 -9.65
C ILE A 321 31.20 7.23 -8.14
N GLY A 322 31.94 8.08 -7.41
CA GLY A 322 31.75 8.25 -5.97
C GLY A 322 30.34 8.75 -5.61
N SER A 323 29.80 9.68 -6.41
CA SER A 323 28.45 10.19 -6.24
C SER A 323 27.40 9.12 -6.55
N TYR A 324 27.60 8.30 -7.59
CA TYR A 324 26.71 7.19 -7.92
C TYR A 324 26.75 6.06 -6.88
N LEU A 325 27.93 5.70 -6.36
CA LEU A 325 28.07 4.69 -5.30
C LEU A 325 27.40 5.16 -4.01
N GLU A 326 27.57 6.43 -3.63
CA GLU A 326 26.86 7.00 -2.48
C GLU A 326 25.35 7.03 -2.72
N LEU A 327 24.88 7.42 -3.91
CA LEU A 327 23.46 7.38 -4.27
C LEU A 327 22.87 5.97 -4.15
N ASN A 328 23.57 4.95 -4.66
CA ASN A 328 23.13 3.56 -4.55
C ASN A 328 23.07 3.10 -3.07
N ARG A 329 24.08 3.46 -2.28
CA ARG A 329 24.11 3.19 -0.84
C ARG A 329 22.92 3.85 -0.12
N ARG A 330 22.58 5.10 -0.46
CA ARG A 330 21.40 5.80 0.08
C ARG A 330 20.09 5.19 -0.38
N ALA A 331 20.02 4.69 -1.60
CA ALA A 331 18.85 3.97 -2.10
C ALA A 331 18.62 2.67 -1.33
N GLU A 332 19.68 1.90 -1.08
CA GLU A 332 19.60 0.70 -0.23
C GLU A 332 19.16 1.00 1.21
N GLU A 333 19.66 2.09 1.80
CA GLU A 333 19.22 2.56 3.12
C GLU A 333 17.73 2.91 3.13
N LEU A 334 17.29 3.66 2.12
CA LEU A 334 15.89 4.05 1.95
C LEU A 334 14.99 2.82 1.72
N LEU A 335 15.44 1.82 0.96
CA LEU A 335 14.68 0.58 0.75
C LEU A 335 14.58 -0.26 2.02
N LYS A 336 15.61 -0.26 2.88
CA LYS A 336 15.54 -0.94 4.18
C LYS A 336 14.58 -0.24 5.14
N SER A 337 14.58 1.09 5.19
CA SER A 337 13.59 1.84 5.98
C SER A 337 12.18 1.65 5.42
N PHE A 338 12.06 1.56 4.09
CA PHE A 338 10.83 1.20 3.41
C PHE A 338 10.30 -0.19 3.78
N GLU A 339 11.14 -1.23 3.66
CA GLU A 339 10.82 -2.60 4.07
C GLU A 339 10.38 -2.66 5.55
N ALA A 340 11.00 -1.86 6.43
CA ALA A 340 10.64 -1.80 7.84
C ALA A 340 9.23 -1.22 8.07
N LEU A 341 8.84 -0.17 7.34
CA LEU A 341 7.49 0.41 7.43
C LEU A 341 6.41 -0.59 6.97
N PHE A 342 6.63 -1.25 5.84
CA PHE A 342 5.72 -2.28 5.32
C PHE A 342 5.62 -3.48 6.27
N ARG A 343 6.74 -3.91 6.84
CA ARG A 343 6.76 -4.99 7.84
C ARG A 343 5.98 -4.62 9.09
N GLU A 344 6.06 -3.38 9.54
CA GLU A 344 5.28 -2.89 10.70
C GLU A 344 3.78 -2.91 10.40
N TYR A 345 3.37 -2.43 9.22
CA TYR A 345 1.98 -2.55 8.77
C TYR A 345 1.51 -4.01 8.71
N ALA A 346 2.27 -4.89 8.05
CA ALA A 346 1.94 -6.30 7.92
C ALA A 346 1.74 -6.97 9.29
N ARG A 347 2.63 -6.69 10.26
CA ARG A 347 2.50 -7.21 11.64
C ARG A 347 1.23 -6.74 12.34
N GLN A 348 0.84 -5.47 12.17
CA GLN A 348 -0.39 -4.95 12.78
C GLN A 348 -1.63 -5.64 12.21
N PHE A 349 -1.64 -5.96 10.91
CA PHE A 349 -2.70 -6.75 10.30
C PHE A 349 -2.67 -8.23 10.75
N GLU A 350 -1.50 -8.84 10.78
CA GLU A 350 -1.31 -10.23 11.20
C GLU A 350 -1.80 -10.45 12.64
N ALA A 351 -1.52 -9.51 13.55
CA ALA A 351 -1.98 -9.53 14.93
C ALA A 351 -3.52 -9.58 15.07
N ASN A 352 -4.25 -9.06 14.08
CA ASN A 352 -5.71 -9.03 14.06
C ASN A 352 -6.32 -10.16 13.19
N ASN A 353 -5.51 -10.95 12.48
CA ASN A 353 -5.96 -11.88 11.45
C ASN A 353 -6.93 -12.96 11.98
N GLU A 354 -6.63 -13.56 13.14
CA GLU A 354 -7.50 -14.56 13.78
C GLU A 354 -8.87 -13.96 14.16
N CYS A 355 -8.86 -12.73 14.68
CA CYS A 355 -10.07 -12.01 15.05
C CYS A 355 -10.91 -11.65 13.81
N TYR A 356 -10.29 -11.13 12.75
CA TYR A 356 -10.97 -10.80 11.50
C TYR A 356 -11.58 -12.04 10.83
N THR A 357 -10.83 -13.14 10.74
CA THR A 357 -11.33 -14.40 10.17
C THR A 357 -12.54 -14.94 10.95
N SER A 358 -12.46 -14.87 12.28
CA SER A 358 -13.55 -15.27 13.18
C SER A 358 -14.76 -14.34 13.05
N LEU A 359 -14.55 -13.03 12.92
CA LEU A 359 -15.62 -12.06 12.74
C LEU A 359 -16.35 -12.30 11.42
N SER A 360 -15.61 -12.51 10.31
CA SER A 360 -16.19 -12.76 8.99
C SER A 360 -17.08 -14.01 8.98
N SER A 361 -16.58 -15.12 9.53
CA SER A 361 -17.33 -16.39 9.59
C SER A 361 -18.59 -16.28 10.45
N ASN A 362 -18.52 -15.60 11.60
CA ASN A 362 -19.67 -15.42 12.48
C ASN A 362 -20.69 -14.42 11.90
N MET A 363 -20.24 -13.39 11.18
CA MET A 363 -21.10 -12.46 10.45
C MET A 363 -21.91 -13.17 9.35
N GLU A 364 -21.28 -14.06 8.56
CA GLU A 364 -21.99 -14.88 7.57
C GLU A 364 -23.07 -15.76 8.19
N ARG A 365 -22.74 -16.38 9.33
CA ARG A 365 -23.69 -17.21 10.08
C ARG A 365 -24.87 -16.37 10.60
N MET A 366 -24.59 -15.19 11.15
CA MET A 366 -25.59 -14.27 11.67
C MET A 366 -26.52 -13.74 10.56
N GLU A 367 -25.96 -13.37 9.40
CA GLU A 367 -26.74 -12.97 8.22
C GLU A 367 -27.67 -14.09 7.74
N THR A 368 -27.19 -15.33 7.75
CA THR A 368 -27.97 -16.50 7.32
C THR A 368 -29.11 -16.83 8.30
N MET A 369 -28.87 -16.75 9.60
CA MET A 369 -29.87 -17.10 10.62
C MET A 369 -30.92 -15.99 10.85
N TYR A 370 -30.55 -14.72 10.66
CA TYR A 370 -31.36 -13.58 11.08
C TYR A 370 -31.65 -12.60 9.92
N ARG A 371 -32.02 -13.13 8.76
CA ARG A 371 -32.17 -12.37 7.50
C ARG A 371 -33.03 -11.10 7.60
N GLU A 372 -34.06 -11.11 8.45
CA GLU A 372 -34.97 -9.98 8.69
C GLU A 372 -34.29 -8.74 9.31
N PHE A 373 -33.14 -8.92 9.97
CA PHE A 373 -32.33 -7.85 10.57
C PHE A 373 -31.28 -7.27 9.61
N PHE A 374 -31.21 -7.77 8.37
CA PHE A 374 -30.29 -7.32 7.34
C PHE A 374 -31.02 -6.68 6.16
N VAL A 375 -30.37 -5.76 5.46
CA VAL A 375 -30.88 -5.13 4.24
C VAL A 375 -30.78 -6.15 3.08
N GLU A 376 -31.80 -6.20 2.22
CA GLU A 376 -31.83 -7.09 1.05
C GLU A 376 -30.93 -6.56 -0.09
N GLY A 377 -30.15 -7.44 -0.70
CA GLY A 377 -29.23 -7.11 -1.80
C GLY A 377 -27.90 -6.48 -1.35
N GLU A 378 -27.24 -5.78 -2.28
CA GLU A 378 -25.97 -5.06 -2.07
C GLU A 378 -26.13 -3.66 -1.44
N ASN A 379 -27.36 -3.25 -1.10
CA ASN A 379 -27.63 -1.93 -0.54
C ASN A 379 -27.08 -1.81 0.90
N THR A 380 -26.33 -0.73 1.18
CA THR A 380 -25.76 -0.41 2.50
C THR A 380 -26.36 0.89 3.07
N GLU A 381 -26.57 0.97 4.39
CA GLU A 381 -27.28 2.09 5.02
C GLU A 381 -26.40 3.28 5.47
N ASP A 382 -25.07 3.13 5.57
CA ASP A 382 -24.16 4.22 5.97
C ASP A 382 -22.78 4.11 5.27
N SER A 383 -22.72 4.56 4.02
CA SER A 383 -21.54 4.38 3.17
C SER A 383 -20.45 5.44 3.36
N GLU A 384 -20.74 6.63 3.90
CA GLU A 384 -19.80 7.76 3.81
C GLU A 384 -18.75 7.75 4.93
N GLY A 385 -19.16 7.48 6.18
CA GLY A 385 -18.26 7.46 7.35
C GLY A 385 -17.47 6.15 7.51
N ALA A 386 -18.02 5.03 7.04
CA ALA A 386 -17.38 3.73 7.10
C ALA A 386 -16.29 3.58 6.03
N SER A 387 -16.56 3.99 4.79
CA SER A 387 -15.62 3.87 3.66
C SER A 387 -14.29 4.60 3.88
N ARG A 388 -14.29 5.73 4.61
CA ARG A 388 -13.07 6.49 4.92
C ARG A 388 -11.99 5.69 5.64
N TYR A 389 -12.35 4.71 6.47
CA TYR A 389 -11.34 4.02 7.30
C TYR A 389 -10.45 3.10 6.46
N VAL A 390 -11.04 2.19 5.69
CA VAL A 390 -10.30 1.31 4.77
C VAL A 390 -9.59 2.14 3.70
N LEU A 391 -10.27 3.15 3.16
CA LEU A 391 -9.70 4.04 2.15
C LEU A 391 -8.46 4.79 2.66
N HIS A 392 -8.49 5.32 3.89
CA HIS A 392 -7.33 5.98 4.49
C HIS A 392 -6.15 5.03 4.77
N MET A 393 -6.41 3.73 5.00
CA MET A 393 -5.34 2.73 5.11
C MET A 393 -4.74 2.38 3.75
N VAL A 394 -5.56 2.24 2.72
CA VAL A 394 -5.12 2.05 1.33
C VAL A 394 -4.28 3.26 0.87
N GLU A 395 -4.75 4.48 1.13
CA GLU A 395 -3.98 5.71 0.87
C GLU A 395 -2.68 5.76 1.66
N GLY A 396 -2.66 5.27 2.91
CA GLY A 396 -1.45 5.17 3.71
C GLY A 396 -0.39 4.27 3.06
N VAL A 397 -0.80 3.11 2.56
CA VAL A 397 0.07 2.18 1.81
C VAL A 397 0.52 2.79 0.48
N PHE A 398 -0.40 3.44 -0.24
CA PHE A 398 -0.12 4.10 -1.51
C PHE A 398 0.89 5.26 -1.38
N ASN A 399 0.71 6.14 -0.40
CA ASN A 399 1.61 7.28 -0.17
C ASN A 399 3.05 6.84 0.13
N LEU A 400 3.22 5.65 0.70
CA LEU A 400 4.55 5.04 0.85
C LEU A 400 5.09 4.61 -0.53
N LEU A 401 4.28 3.93 -1.35
CA LEU A 401 4.68 3.50 -2.70
C LEU A 401 5.00 4.65 -3.67
N ASP A 402 4.43 5.83 -3.45
CA ASP A 402 4.70 7.01 -4.27
C ASP A 402 6.00 7.74 -3.86
N CYS A 403 7.13 7.04 -3.91
CA CYS A 403 8.45 7.63 -3.64
C CYS A 403 9.31 7.76 -4.91
N GLU A 404 10.09 8.83 -4.99
CA GLU A 404 10.97 9.09 -6.14
C GLU A 404 12.05 8.03 -6.31
N CYS A 405 12.50 7.40 -5.22
CA CYS A 405 13.49 6.32 -5.27
C CYS A 405 12.98 5.10 -6.05
N VAL A 406 11.71 4.72 -5.88
CA VAL A 406 11.09 3.60 -6.64
C VAL A 406 11.11 3.87 -8.14
N ARG A 407 10.79 5.12 -8.52
CA ARG A 407 10.82 5.59 -9.91
C ARG A 407 12.25 5.63 -10.47
N HIS A 408 13.21 6.16 -9.71
CA HIS A 408 14.58 6.36 -10.16
C HIS A 408 15.39 5.05 -10.26
N HIS A 409 15.12 4.07 -9.39
CA HIS A 409 15.79 2.75 -9.43
C HIS A 409 15.12 1.74 -10.37
N ARG A 410 14.07 2.13 -11.10
CA ARG A 410 13.29 1.26 -12.01
C ARG A 410 12.89 -0.07 -11.36
N TYR A 411 12.33 -0.02 -10.14
CA TYR A 411 11.62 -1.18 -9.59
C TYR A 411 10.33 -1.38 -10.40
N THR A 412 10.47 -2.08 -11.52
CA THR A 412 9.47 -2.16 -12.59
C THR A 412 8.09 -2.55 -12.08
N VAL A 413 8.04 -3.45 -11.09
CA VAL A 413 6.77 -3.94 -10.54
C VAL A 413 6.21 -2.96 -9.52
N LEU A 414 7.04 -2.41 -8.63
CA LEU A 414 6.58 -1.41 -7.65
C LEU A 414 6.12 -0.11 -8.31
N ASP A 415 6.80 0.34 -9.36
CA ASP A 415 6.42 1.53 -10.13
C ASP A 415 5.12 1.29 -10.92
N ALA A 416 4.97 0.12 -11.54
CA ALA A 416 3.72 -0.26 -12.22
C ALA A 416 2.52 -0.33 -11.25
N ILE A 417 2.73 -0.87 -10.05
CA ILE A 417 1.73 -0.89 -8.97
C ILE A 417 1.38 0.55 -8.55
N SER A 418 2.39 1.40 -8.32
CA SER A 418 2.21 2.81 -7.96
C SER A 418 1.42 3.59 -9.03
N LEU A 419 1.76 3.40 -10.32
CA LEU A 419 1.05 3.97 -11.46
C LEU A 419 -0.41 3.50 -11.54
N SER A 420 -0.64 2.21 -11.31
CA SER A 420 -1.99 1.63 -11.29
C SER A 420 -2.84 2.27 -10.18
N PHE A 421 -2.29 2.39 -8.98
CA PHE A 421 -2.96 3.08 -7.88
C PHE A 421 -3.24 4.55 -8.18
N ARG A 422 -2.31 5.30 -8.79
CA ARG A 422 -2.56 6.69 -9.20
C ARG A 422 -3.76 6.80 -10.15
N GLN A 423 -3.81 5.95 -11.16
CA GLN A 423 -4.92 5.95 -12.13
C GLN A 423 -6.26 5.61 -11.46
N MET A 424 -6.24 4.77 -10.44
CA MET A 424 -7.42 4.30 -9.72
C MET A 424 -7.92 5.29 -8.66
N ILE A 425 -7.02 5.97 -7.93
CA ILE A 425 -7.36 6.92 -6.85
C ILE A 425 -7.72 8.31 -7.42
N SER A 426 -7.21 8.70 -8.60
CA SER A 426 -7.47 10.00 -9.24
C SER A 426 -8.93 10.25 -9.70
N VAL A 427 -9.88 9.42 -9.29
CA VAL A 427 -11.33 9.59 -9.53
C VAL A 427 -11.98 10.52 -8.49
N GLU A 428 -11.21 11.40 -7.83
CA GLU A 428 -11.70 12.40 -6.88
C GLU A 428 -12.63 13.49 -7.50
N GLY A 429 -12.86 13.45 -8.81
CA GLY A 429 -13.53 14.55 -9.53
C GLY A 429 -15.05 14.50 -9.69
N ASN A 430 -15.73 13.36 -9.51
CA ASN A 430 -17.16 13.26 -9.88
C ASN A 430 -18.07 12.85 -8.71
N GLU A 431 -19.22 13.51 -8.65
CA GLU A 431 -20.31 13.38 -7.68
C GLU A 431 -20.97 11.98 -7.70
N GLU A 432 -20.28 10.96 -7.22
CA GLU A 432 -20.87 9.64 -6.97
C GLU A 432 -21.19 9.45 -5.48
N ASN A 433 -22.41 8.95 -5.19
CA ASN A 433 -22.88 8.60 -3.85
C ASN A 433 -21.90 7.63 -3.15
N GLY A 434 -21.81 7.69 -1.82
CA GLY A 434 -20.83 6.91 -1.03
C GLY A 434 -20.87 5.38 -1.24
N SER A 435 -21.98 4.80 -1.72
CA SER A 435 -22.11 3.37 -2.04
C SER A 435 -21.28 2.95 -3.26
N ASP A 436 -21.21 3.78 -4.31
CA ASP A 436 -20.42 3.49 -5.53
C ASP A 436 -18.91 3.58 -5.26
N ARG A 437 -18.50 4.50 -4.37
CA ARG A 437 -17.09 4.67 -4.00
C ARG A 437 -16.53 3.46 -3.25
N TYR A 438 -17.31 2.88 -2.35
CA TYR A 438 -16.89 1.70 -1.59
C TYR A 438 -16.79 0.45 -2.48
N GLN A 439 -17.74 0.28 -3.40
CA GLN A 439 -17.73 -0.83 -4.34
C GLN A 439 -16.57 -0.72 -5.32
N LYS A 440 -16.29 0.46 -5.88
CA LYS A 440 -15.09 0.70 -6.69
C LYS A 440 -13.79 0.44 -5.94
N LEU A 441 -13.70 0.79 -4.65
CA LEU A 441 -12.53 0.48 -3.82
C LEU A 441 -12.37 -1.04 -3.65
N LEU A 442 -13.44 -1.77 -3.37
CA LEU A 442 -13.44 -3.23 -3.29
C LEU A 442 -13.00 -3.87 -4.61
N ASP A 443 -13.58 -3.43 -5.74
CA ASP A 443 -13.20 -3.89 -7.08
C ASP A 443 -11.71 -3.59 -7.38
N THR A 444 -11.21 -2.44 -6.92
CA THR A 444 -9.80 -2.07 -7.03
C THR A 444 -8.91 -2.99 -6.21
N LEU A 445 -9.25 -3.24 -4.93
CA LEU A 445 -8.53 -4.19 -4.06
C LEU A 445 -8.51 -5.60 -4.65
N LEU A 446 -9.60 -6.00 -5.32
CA LEU A 446 -9.70 -7.28 -6.02
C LEU A 446 -8.82 -7.35 -7.28
N SER A 447 -8.66 -6.24 -8.01
CA SER A 447 -7.81 -6.16 -9.21
C SER A 447 -6.30 -6.22 -8.93
N ILE A 448 -5.87 -5.98 -7.68
CA ILE A 448 -4.44 -6.02 -7.30
C ILE A 448 -3.86 -7.44 -7.49
N GLU A 449 -4.62 -8.49 -7.21
CA GLU A 449 -4.19 -9.88 -7.48
C GLU A 449 -3.93 -10.09 -8.98
N GLU A 450 -4.77 -9.52 -9.86
CA GLU A 450 -4.58 -9.61 -11.31
C GLU A 450 -3.33 -8.85 -11.75
N ILE A 451 -3.09 -7.64 -11.21
CA ILE A 451 -1.88 -6.85 -11.48
C ILE A 451 -0.64 -7.63 -11.05
N LEU A 452 -0.64 -8.19 -9.84
CA LEU A 452 0.49 -8.97 -9.31
C LEU A 452 0.75 -10.23 -10.15
N SER A 453 -0.29 -10.93 -10.59
CA SER A 453 -0.17 -12.12 -11.45
C SER A 453 0.45 -11.82 -12.81
N ALA A 454 0.25 -10.61 -13.35
CA ALA A 454 0.83 -10.19 -14.62
C ALA A 454 2.37 -10.07 -14.58
N TYR A 455 2.96 -9.99 -13.38
CA TYR A 455 4.39 -9.81 -13.18
C TYR A 455 5.09 -11.02 -12.55
N GLU A 456 4.42 -12.16 -12.34
CA GLU A 456 5.01 -13.38 -11.71
C GLU A 456 6.29 -13.87 -12.41
N ASP A 457 6.37 -13.73 -13.74
CA ASP A 457 7.52 -14.17 -14.56
C ASP A 457 8.61 -13.08 -14.71
N THR A 458 8.44 -11.91 -14.10
CA THR A 458 9.39 -10.79 -14.23
C THR A 458 10.60 -11.00 -13.32
N ILE A 459 11.81 -10.83 -13.86
CA ILE A 459 13.03 -10.88 -13.05
C ILE A 459 13.09 -9.62 -12.17
N ILE A 460 12.81 -9.78 -10.88
CA ILE A 460 12.86 -8.70 -9.89
C ILE A 460 14.03 -8.87 -8.92
N SER A 461 14.49 -7.77 -8.35
CA SER A 461 15.57 -7.81 -7.36
C SER A 461 15.11 -8.51 -6.05
N PRO A 462 16.02 -9.12 -5.27
CA PRO A 462 15.66 -9.73 -3.98
C PRO A 462 15.05 -8.74 -2.97
N GLY A 463 15.41 -7.46 -3.05
CA GLY A 463 14.84 -6.39 -2.21
C GLY A 463 13.41 -6.04 -2.62
N GLU A 464 13.19 -5.86 -3.94
CA GLU A 464 11.86 -5.61 -4.51
C GLU A 464 10.88 -6.74 -4.19
N LYS A 465 11.33 -7.99 -4.30
CA LYS A 465 10.51 -9.16 -3.98
C LYS A 465 10.02 -9.17 -2.53
N LYS A 466 10.88 -8.85 -1.56
CA LYS A 466 10.48 -8.80 -0.15
C LYS A 466 9.42 -7.75 0.12
N ILE A 467 9.56 -6.57 -0.51
CA ILE A 467 8.60 -5.48 -0.38
C ILE A 467 7.27 -5.91 -1.03
N LEU A 468 7.33 -6.54 -2.20
CA LEU A 468 6.17 -7.07 -2.90
C LEU A 468 5.41 -8.07 -2.06
N ASP A 469 6.09 -9.05 -1.47
CA ASP A 469 5.49 -10.06 -0.59
C ASP A 469 4.74 -9.39 0.59
N LEU A 470 5.35 -8.37 1.22
CA LEU A 470 4.71 -7.60 2.30
C LEU A 470 3.48 -6.80 1.83
N ILE A 471 3.54 -6.25 0.61
CA ILE A 471 2.41 -5.55 0.00
C ILE A 471 1.24 -6.51 -0.22
N VAL A 472 1.50 -7.71 -0.75
CA VAL A 472 0.48 -8.76 -0.97
C VAL A 472 -0.18 -9.12 0.35
N ASP A 473 0.60 -9.34 1.41
CA ASP A 473 0.08 -9.67 2.74
C ASP A 473 -0.84 -8.56 3.29
N ILE A 474 -0.42 -7.30 3.19
CA ILE A 474 -1.22 -6.15 3.64
C ILE A 474 -2.54 -6.05 2.85
N PHE A 475 -2.50 -6.18 1.53
CA PHE A 475 -3.70 -6.07 0.71
C PHE A 475 -4.67 -7.24 0.93
N THR A 476 -4.16 -8.44 1.20
CA THR A 476 -4.98 -9.60 1.59
C THR A 476 -5.77 -9.31 2.87
N HIS A 477 -5.12 -8.71 3.86
CA HIS A 477 -5.79 -8.34 5.12
C HIS A 477 -6.75 -7.16 4.96
N LEU A 478 -6.41 -6.16 4.13
CA LEU A 478 -7.31 -5.05 3.80
C LEU A 478 -8.58 -5.54 3.08
N LYS A 479 -8.46 -6.53 2.19
CA LYS A 479 -9.59 -7.19 1.52
C LYS A 479 -10.51 -7.89 2.52
N LEU A 480 -9.96 -8.66 3.45
CA LEU A 480 -10.74 -9.30 4.52
C LEU A 480 -11.45 -8.25 5.40
N LEU A 481 -10.75 -7.17 5.74
CA LEU A 481 -11.32 -6.08 6.53
C LEU A 481 -12.48 -5.38 5.80
N ALA A 482 -12.33 -5.14 4.50
CA ALA A 482 -13.37 -4.57 3.67
C ALA A 482 -14.60 -5.49 3.59
N ASP A 483 -14.41 -6.80 3.36
CA ASP A 483 -15.51 -7.77 3.34
C ASP A 483 -16.32 -7.75 4.65
N ILE A 484 -15.63 -7.80 5.80
CA ILE A 484 -16.25 -7.73 7.13
C ILE A 484 -17.05 -6.43 7.30
N GLN A 485 -16.45 -5.30 6.94
CA GLN A 485 -17.09 -4.00 7.06
C GLN A 485 -18.34 -3.91 6.17
N GLY A 486 -18.28 -4.43 4.94
CA GLY A 486 -19.43 -4.53 4.04
C GLY A 486 -20.58 -5.34 4.65
N LYS A 487 -20.28 -6.48 5.29
CA LYS A 487 -21.26 -7.30 6.01
C LYS A 487 -21.90 -6.55 7.19
N ILE A 488 -21.12 -5.81 7.97
CA ILE A 488 -21.62 -5.00 9.11
C ILE A 488 -22.55 -3.88 8.62
N LEU A 489 -22.22 -3.22 7.50
CA LEU A 489 -23.01 -2.14 6.93
C LEU A 489 -24.42 -2.55 6.45
N ARG A 490 -24.66 -3.85 6.30
CA ARG A 490 -25.97 -4.42 5.94
C ARG A 490 -26.88 -4.68 7.13
N ILE A 491 -26.40 -4.53 8.38
CA ILE A 491 -27.23 -4.64 9.59
C ILE A 491 -28.16 -3.43 9.66
N ARG A 492 -29.47 -3.65 9.85
CA ARG A 492 -30.48 -2.57 9.97
C ARG A 492 -30.41 -1.80 11.30
N ASP A 493 -30.10 -2.50 12.39
CA ASP A 493 -29.98 -1.87 13.72
C ASP A 493 -28.74 -0.97 13.77
N THR A 494 -28.96 0.33 13.89
CA THR A 494 -27.91 1.36 13.83
C THR A 494 -26.96 1.28 15.03
N ASP A 495 -27.45 0.90 16.22
CA ASP A 495 -26.62 0.82 17.42
C ASP A 495 -25.68 -0.38 17.34
N VAL A 496 -26.20 -1.55 16.94
CA VAL A 496 -25.39 -2.76 16.69
C VAL A 496 -24.35 -2.50 15.61
N ARG A 497 -24.76 -1.90 14.49
CA ARG A 497 -23.87 -1.54 13.37
C ARG A 497 -22.73 -0.64 13.82
N ASN A 498 -23.03 0.45 14.53
CA ASN A 498 -22.02 1.40 15.01
C ASN A 498 -21.07 0.79 16.03
N LEU A 499 -21.57 -0.07 16.93
CA LEU A 499 -20.75 -0.79 17.90
C LEU A 499 -19.74 -1.73 17.22
N LEU A 500 -20.19 -2.51 16.25
CA LEU A 500 -19.33 -3.41 15.48
C LEU A 500 -18.31 -2.63 14.62
N LEU A 501 -18.72 -1.53 13.98
CA LEU A 501 -17.80 -0.68 13.21
C LEU A 501 -16.72 -0.03 14.09
N ASN A 502 -17.09 0.45 15.28
CA ASN A 502 -16.12 1.01 16.22
C ASN A 502 -15.18 -0.06 16.81
N GLY A 503 -15.72 -1.25 17.10
CA GLY A 503 -14.95 -2.41 17.51
C GLY A 503 -13.95 -2.86 16.44
N LEU A 504 -14.37 -2.90 15.17
CA LEU A 504 -13.52 -3.22 14.02
C LEU A 504 -12.33 -2.25 13.87
N ARG A 505 -12.50 -1.00 14.33
CA ARG A 505 -11.46 0.04 14.35
C ARG A 505 -10.57 0.01 15.61
N GLY A 506 -10.81 -0.90 16.55
CA GLY A 506 -10.11 -0.96 17.83
C GLY A 506 -10.40 0.23 18.77
N VAL A 507 -11.51 0.96 18.56
CA VAL A 507 -11.87 2.12 19.38
C VAL A 507 -12.55 1.65 20.67
N THR A 508 -11.87 1.82 21.80
CA THR A 508 -12.26 1.34 23.15
C THR A 508 -13.43 2.10 23.80
N GLY A 509 -14.25 2.81 23.02
CA GLY A 509 -15.36 3.64 23.50
C GLY A 509 -16.64 2.87 23.88
N GLY A 510 -16.70 1.55 23.68
CA GLY A 510 -17.95 0.77 23.73
C GLY A 510 -18.58 0.52 25.10
N LYS A 511 -18.03 1.01 26.23
CA LYS A 511 -18.57 0.65 27.56
C LYS A 511 -19.97 1.20 27.83
N GLU A 512 -20.29 2.41 27.35
CA GLU A 512 -21.63 3.00 27.51
C GLU A 512 -22.65 2.43 26.50
N SER A 513 -22.22 2.05 25.30
CA SER A 513 -23.09 1.48 24.26
C SER A 513 -23.32 -0.03 24.39
N VAL A 514 -22.40 -0.80 25.01
CA VAL A 514 -22.68 -2.20 25.41
C VAL A 514 -23.73 -2.24 26.53
N ALA A 515 -23.83 -1.18 27.34
CA ALA A 515 -24.85 -1.09 28.38
C ALA A 515 -26.27 -0.98 27.79
N SER A 516 -26.47 -0.21 26.71
CA SER A 516 -27.78 -0.13 26.04
C SER A 516 -28.19 -1.45 25.39
N LEU A 517 -27.24 -2.19 24.82
CA LEU A 517 -27.50 -3.52 24.25
C LEU A 517 -27.86 -4.55 25.35
N LYS A 518 -27.17 -4.49 26.50
CA LYS A 518 -27.53 -5.29 27.69
C LYS A 518 -28.88 -4.91 28.26
N GLU A 519 -29.23 -3.63 28.26
CA GLU A 519 -30.55 -3.13 28.66
C GLU A 519 -31.64 -3.65 27.72
N ASN A 520 -31.43 -3.61 26.41
CA ASN A 520 -32.36 -4.19 25.43
C ASN A 520 -32.52 -5.71 25.62
N ILE A 521 -31.43 -6.44 25.85
CA ILE A 521 -31.46 -7.87 26.19
C ILE A 521 -32.29 -8.11 27.47
N PHE A 522 -32.12 -7.28 28.50
CA PHE A 522 -32.86 -7.38 29.75
C PHE A 522 -34.35 -7.07 29.58
N ILE A 523 -34.69 -6.01 28.83
CA ILE A 523 -36.09 -5.63 28.52
C ILE A 523 -36.78 -6.75 27.73
N LEU A 524 -36.11 -7.32 26.74
CA LEU A 524 -36.66 -8.43 25.95
C LEU A 524 -36.85 -9.69 26.80
N GLN A 525 -35.92 -10.00 27.70
CA GLN A 525 -36.06 -11.11 28.66
C GLN A 525 -37.26 -10.91 29.59
N ALA A 526 -37.40 -9.73 30.19
CA ALA A 526 -38.53 -9.41 31.06
C ALA A 526 -39.88 -9.52 30.31
N ARG A 527 -39.93 -9.04 29.06
CA ARG A 527 -41.12 -9.20 28.20
C ARG A 527 -41.42 -10.66 27.88
N LEU A 528 -40.41 -11.47 27.54
CA LEU A 528 -40.60 -12.91 27.30
C LEU A 528 -41.17 -13.60 28.54
N GLU A 529 -40.66 -13.29 29.73
CA GLU A 529 -41.19 -13.83 31.00
C GLU A 529 -42.65 -13.41 31.23
N GLU A 530 -43.01 -12.16 30.92
CA GLU A 530 -44.38 -11.65 31.00
C GLU A 530 -45.33 -12.41 30.06
N TYR A 531 -44.94 -12.57 28.79
CA TYR A 531 -45.74 -13.31 27.81
C TYR A 531 -45.81 -14.81 28.13
N GLU A 532 -44.72 -15.42 28.61
CA GLU A 532 -44.70 -16.82 29.05
C GLU A 532 -45.64 -17.03 30.24
N LYS A 533 -45.65 -16.09 31.20
CA LYS A 533 -46.59 -16.10 32.32
C LYS A 533 -48.03 -15.97 31.82
N ALA A 534 -48.31 -15.03 30.92
CA ALA A 534 -49.65 -14.83 30.37
C ALA A 534 -50.13 -16.07 29.60
N ILE A 535 -49.28 -16.69 28.77
CA ILE A 535 -49.61 -17.95 28.07
C ILE A 535 -49.94 -19.05 29.09
N ARG A 536 -49.15 -19.20 30.16
CA ARG A 536 -49.42 -20.16 31.24
C ARG A 536 -50.73 -19.87 31.98
N GLU A 537 -51.05 -18.61 32.26
CA GLU A 537 -52.31 -18.21 32.89
C GLU A 537 -53.52 -18.56 32.03
N TYR A 538 -53.50 -18.22 30.73
CA TYR A 538 -54.59 -18.58 29.81
C TYR A 538 -54.70 -20.09 29.58
N THR A 539 -53.58 -20.82 29.52
CA THR A 539 -53.58 -22.29 29.42
C THR A 539 -54.20 -22.93 30.67
N SER A 540 -53.87 -22.40 31.86
CA SER A 540 -54.43 -22.90 33.13
C SER A 540 -55.92 -22.59 33.23
N ARG A 541 -56.34 -21.40 32.82
CA ARG A 541 -57.74 -20.98 32.81
C ARG A 541 -58.57 -21.80 31.82
N GLN A 542 -58.03 -22.11 30.64
CA GLN A 542 -58.64 -23.03 29.69
C GLN A 542 -58.85 -24.41 30.31
N ALA A 543 -57.82 -24.98 30.95
CA ALA A 543 -57.92 -26.28 31.61
C ALA A 543 -58.92 -26.29 32.78
N GLU A 544 -59.05 -25.17 33.51
CA GLU A 544 -60.04 -25.01 34.57
C GLU A 544 -61.47 -25.03 34.02
N PHE A 545 -61.75 -24.30 32.93
CA PHE A 545 -63.05 -24.34 32.27
C PHE A 545 -63.36 -25.71 31.65
N GLU A 546 -62.38 -26.37 31.05
CA GLU A 546 -62.55 -27.74 30.54
C GLU A 546 -62.87 -28.74 31.64
N LYS A 547 -62.24 -28.58 32.82
CA LYS A 547 -62.52 -29.40 33.99
C LYS A 547 -63.90 -29.12 34.57
N GLN A 548 -64.25 -27.85 34.79
CA GLN A 548 -65.59 -27.46 35.29
C GLN A 548 -66.70 -27.94 34.36
N ARG A 549 -66.51 -27.82 33.04
CA ARG A 549 -67.42 -28.38 32.03
C ARG A 549 -67.59 -29.90 32.19
N SER A 550 -66.50 -30.64 32.40
CA SER A 550 -66.57 -32.08 32.59
C SER A 550 -67.25 -32.48 33.89
N ASP A 551 -67.00 -31.75 34.99
CA ASP A 551 -67.57 -32.01 36.31
C ASP A 551 -69.09 -31.73 36.28
N ASP A 552 -69.52 -30.57 35.77
CA ASP A 552 -70.95 -30.21 35.66
C ASP A 552 -71.77 -31.19 34.80
N LEU A 553 -71.22 -31.65 33.66
CA LEU A 553 -71.90 -32.64 32.80
C LEU A 553 -71.95 -34.04 33.44
N SER A 554 -70.95 -34.40 34.24
CA SER A 554 -70.96 -35.65 35.02
C SER A 554 -72.03 -35.62 36.12
N ASP A 555 -72.26 -34.48 36.75
CA ASP A 555 -73.30 -34.29 37.76
C ASP A 555 -74.71 -34.40 37.14
N VAL A 556 -74.93 -33.86 35.94
CA VAL A 556 -76.18 -34.07 35.16
C VAL A 556 -76.44 -35.56 34.92
N GLU A 557 -75.41 -36.32 34.53
CA GLU A 557 -75.52 -37.76 34.31
C GLU A 557 -75.80 -38.55 35.59
N LEU A 558 -75.29 -38.11 36.74
CA LEU A 558 -75.58 -38.73 38.03
C LEU A 558 -77.03 -38.49 38.44
N HIS A 559 -77.50 -37.24 38.38
CA HIS A 559 -78.86 -36.88 38.79
C HIS A 559 -79.93 -37.54 37.89
N CYS A 560 -79.67 -37.67 36.59
CA CYS A 560 -80.55 -38.42 35.69
C CYS A 560 -80.64 -39.92 36.05
N ARG A 561 -79.58 -40.53 36.62
CA ARG A 561 -79.64 -41.92 37.10
C ARG A 561 -80.52 -42.07 38.33
N GLU A 562 -80.53 -41.08 39.22
CA GLU A 562 -81.35 -41.07 40.43
C GLU A 562 -82.85 -40.95 40.12
N LEU A 563 -83.21 -40.21 39.07
CA LEU A 563 -84.60 -40.09 38.60
C LEU A 563 -85.20 -41.36 37.99
N LYS A 564 -84.39 -42.40 37.77
CA LYS A 564 -84.82 -43.62 37.08
C LYS A 564 -86.02 -44.30 37.73
N GLU A 565 -86.02 -44.43 39.06
CA GLU A 565 -87.10 -45.09 39.79
C GLU A 565 -88.39 -44.27 39.76
N SER A 566 -88.28 -42.94 39.94
CA SER A 566 -89.42 -42.01 39.89
C SER A 566 -90.07 -41.97 38.51
N VAL A 567 -89.27 -41.92 37.44
CA VAL A 567 -89.77 -41.98 36.05
C VAL A 567 -90.43 -43.33 35.74
N GLN A 568 -89.88 -44.44 36.24
CA GLN A 568 -90.51 -45.78 36.09
C GLN A 568 -91.85 -45.87 36.81
N ALA A 569 -91.95 -45.33 38.03
CA ALA A 569 -93.20 -45.27 38.79
C ALA A 569 -94.25 -44.41 38.08
N TYR A 570 -93.85 -43.25 37.54
CA TYR A 570 -94.71 -42.37 36.75
C TYR A 570 -95.29 -43.07 35.52
N VAL A 571 -94.45 -43.74 34.71
CA VAL A 571 -94.90 -44.48 33.52
C VAL A 571 -95.87 -45.61 33.89
N SER A 572 -95.57 -46.38 34.95
CA SER A 572 -96.42 -47.49 35.40
C SER A 572 -97.81 -47.00 35.86
N ARG A 573 -97.87 -45.85 36.55
CA ARG A 573 -99.12 -45.27 37.04
C ARG A 573 -99.98 -44.72 35.90
N ARG A 574 -99.36 -44.21 34.83
CA ARG A 574 -100.04 -43.78 33.60
C ARG A 574 -100.74 -44.95 32.91
N GLU A 575 -100.12 -46.13 32.89
CA GLU A 575 -100.72 -47.33 32.30
C GLU A 575 -101.97 -47.80 33.08
N VAL A 576 -101.92 -47.77 34.42
CA VAL A 576 -103.06 -48.11 35.28
C VAL A 576 -104.24 -47.16 35.07
N LEU A 577 -103.97 -45.85 34.98
CA LEU A 577 -105.00 -44.84 34.70
C LEU A 577 -105.72 -45.08 33.37
N LEU A 578 -104.98 -45.39 32.30
CA LEU A 578 -105.54 -45.64 30.97
C LEU A 578 -106.46 -46.87 30.95
N GLU A 579 -106.12 -47.92 31.71
CA GLU A 579 -106.91 -49.14 31.79
C GLU A 579 -108.14 -48.99 32.69
N ALA A 580 -108.03 -48.25 33.80
CA ALA A 580 -109.15 -47.93 34.70
C ALA A 580 -110.24 -47.12 33.98
N ALA A 581 -109.85 -46.13 33.16
CA ALA A 581 -110.78 -45.30 32.40
C ALA A 581 -111.65 -46.08 31.40
N ARG A 582 -111.13 -47.19 30.86
CA ARG A 582 -111.90 -48.05 29.96
C ARG A 582 -112.95 -48.84 30.74
N LYS A 583 -112.57 -49.43 31.87
CA LYS A 583 -113.44 -50.27 32.70
C LYS A 583 -114.58 -49.50 33.37
N GLU A 584 -114.32 -48.27 33.85
CA GLU A 584 -115.37 -47.40 34.40
C GLU A 584 -116.51 -47.12 33.42
N LYS A 585 -116.14 -46.83 32.17
CA LYS A 585 -117.11 -46.51 31.12
C LYS A 585 -118.05 -47.68 30.84
N ASP A 586 -117.53 -48.91 30.85
CA ASP A 586 -118.32 -50.12 30.61
C ASP A 586 -119.28 -50.42 31.78
N ILE A 587 -118.85 -50.21 33.03
CA ILE A 587 -119.69 -50.39 34.23
C ILE A 587 -120.85 -49.40 34.24
N SER A 588 -120.59 -48.11 34.00
CA SER A 588 -121.62 -47.07 33.94
C SER A 588 -122.68 -47.40 32.88
N LEU A 589 -122.28 -47.81 31.68
CA LEU A 589 -123.20 -48.17 30.62
C LEU A 589 -124.12 -49.33 31.02
N ARG A 590 -123.54 -50.42 31.54
CA ARG A 590 -124.29 -51.63 31.94
C ARG A 590 -125.24 -51.38 33.10
N PHE A 591 -124.81 -50.60 34.10
CA PHE A 591 -125.66 -50.21 35.24
C PHE A 591 -126.90 -49.44 34.78
N ASN A 592 -126.70 -48.48 33.87
CA ASN A 592 -127.81 -47.67 33.35
C ASN A 592 -128.79 -48.49 32.50
N GLU A 593 -128.29 -49.44 31.70
CA GLU A 593 -129.12 -50.39 30.94
C GLU A 593 -129.95 -51.30 31.85
N LEU A 594 -129.38 -51.77 32.97
CA LEU A 594 -130.12 -52.53 33.99
C LEU A 594 -131.33 -51.72 34.51
N MET A 595 -131.11 -50.48 34.92
CA MET A 595 -132.16 -49.60 35.45
C MET A 595 -133.29 -49.36 34.45
N ALA A 596 -132.95 -49.07 33.19
CA ALA A 596 -133.94 -48.87 32.13
C ALA A 596 -134.74 -50.15 31.81
N ARG A 597 -134.09 -51.33 31.85
CA ARG A 597 -134.75 -52.62 31.65
C ARG A 597 -135.78 -52.90 32.74
N LEU A 598 -135.42 -52.67 34.00
CA LEU A 598 -136.30 -52.89 35.17
C LEU A 598 -137.53 -51.97 35.13
N GLN A 599 -137.33 -50.68 34.85
CA GLN A 599 -138.41 -49.69 34.76
C GLN A 599 -139.40 -49.99 33.63
N ASN A 600 -138.89 -50.35 32.44
CA ASN A 600 -139.74 -50.74 31.30
C ASN A 600 -140.55 -52.01 31.57
N ARG A 601 -140.01 -52.97 32.33
CA ARG A 601 -140.78 -54.14 32.78
C ARG A 601 -141.86 -53.75 33.78
N CYS A 602 -141.51 -52.89 34.74
CA CYS A 602 -142.45 -52.41 35.75
C CYS A 602 -143.68 -51.76 35.11
N ASN A 603 -143.49 -50.92 34.09
CA ASN A 603 -144.58 -50.27 33.36
C ASN A 603 -145.52 -51.24 32.63
N ARG A 604 -145.04 -52.43 32.22
CA ARG A 604 -145.87 -53.45 31.55
C ARG A 604 -146.91 -54.09 32.47
N ALA A 605 -146.83 -53.89 33.79
CA ALA A 605 -147.84 -54.34 34.77
C ALA A 605 -149.25 -53.79 34.50
N GLU A 606 -149.35 -52.68 33.76
CA GLU A 606 -150.61 -51.97 33.49
C GLU A 606 -151.30 -52.42 32.19
N GLU A 607 -150.68 -53.30 31.42
CA GLU A 607 -151.23 -53.81 30.16
C GLU A 607 -152.41 -54.77 30.39
N LYS A 608 -153.43 -54.72 29.51
CA LYS A 608 -154.59 -55.63 29.59
C LYS A 608 -154.14 -57.10 29.47
N ASN A 609 -154.36 -57.88 30.53
CA ASN A 609 -154.01 -59.32 30.68
C ASN A 609 -152.53 -59.64 30.93
N ALA A 610 -151.76 -58.73 31.54
CA ALA A 610 -150.39 -59.05 31.96
C ALA A 610 -150.34 -60.31 32.86
N PRO A 611 -149.35 -61.22 32.68
CA PRO A 611 -149.14 -62.37 33.56
C PRO A 611 -148.33 -62.00 34.81
N TRP A 612 -148.62 -62.63 35.96
CA TRP A 612 -147.80 -62.47 37.16
C TRP A 612 -146.42 -63.10 36.96
N ILE A 613 -145.36 -62.39 37.36
CA ILE A 613 -143.98 -62.87 37.33
C ILE A 613 -143.53 -63.04 38.78
N GLY A 614 -143.00 -64.22 39.12
CA GLY A 614 -142.38 -64.45 40.43
C GLY A 614 -140.96 -63.90 40.52
N ILE A 615 -140.49 -63.65 41.74
CA ILE A 615 -139.24 -62.93 41.98
C ILE A 615 -137.99 -63.63 41.42
N ASP A 616 -137.93 -64.96 41.46
CA ASP A 616 -136.76 -65.71 40.96
C ASP A 616 -136.52 -65.44 39.47
N ARG A 617 -137.59 -65.42 38.68
CA ARG A 617 -137.52 -65.11 37.25
C ARG A 617 -137.24 -63.62 36.99
N TRP A 618 -137.64 -62.73 37.90
CA TRP A 618 -137.36 -61.30 37.80
C TRP A 618 -135.87 -61.00 37.98
N ILE A 619 -135.24 -61.67 38.96
CA ILE A 619 -133.80 -61.53 39.23
C ILE A 619 -132.98 -62.15 38.10
N GLU A 620 -133.34 -63.36 37.64
CA GLU A 620 -132.63 -64.03 36.54
C GLU A 620 -132.68 -63.19 35.25
N ASP A 621 -133.82 -62.60 34.94
CA ASP A 621 -133.95 -61.73 33.78
C ASP A 621 -133.31 -60.33 33.96
N ALA A 622 -132.86 -59.96 35.16
CA ALA A 622 -132.16 -58.70 35.42
C ALA A 622 -130.66 -58.80 35.11
N ASP A 623 -130.07 -60.00 35.11
CA ASP A 623 -128.67 -60.27 34.79
C ASP A 623 -127.67 -59.42 35.61
N ILE A 624 -127.79 -59.50 36.94
CA ILE A 624 -127.00 -58.68 37.86
C ILE A 624 -125.57 -59.20 38.06
N ASP A 625 -125.34 -60.52 37.93
CA ASP A 625 -124.04 -61.17 38.15
C ASP A 625 -122.96 -60.64 37.18
N SER A 626 -123.34 -60.34 35.92
CA SER A 626 -122.40 -59.76 34.95
C SER A 626 -121.93 -58.36 35.32
N LEU A 627 -122.73 -57.58 36.06
CA LEU A 627 -122.36 -56.24 36.48
C LEU A 627 -121.43 -56.28 37.70
N HIS A 628 -121.67 -57.20 38.64
CA HIS A 628 -120.80 -57.43 39.80
C HIS A 628 -119.37 -57.82 39.38
N SER A 629 -119.22 -58.74 38.41
CA SER A 629 -117.89 -59.16 37.94
C SER A 629 -117.05 -58.00 37.35
N GLU A 630 -117.67 -57.02 36.71
CA GLU A 630 -116.97 -55.86 36.15
C GLU A 630 -116.60 -54.86 37.26
N ILE A 631 -117.50 -54.65 38.23
CA ILE A 631 -117.27 -53.82 39.42
C ILE A 631 -116.07 -54.35 40.24
N GLU A 632 -116.02 -55.66 40.47
CA GLU A 632 -114.90 -56.30 41.19
C GLU A 632 -113.57 -56.17 40.41
N SER A 633 -113.61 -56.27 39.09
CA SER A 633 -112.42 -56.13 38.25
C SER A 633 -111.82 -54.71 38.30
N LEU A 634 -112.67 -53.67 38.25
CA LEU A 634 -112.22 -52.29 38.40
C LEU A 634 -111.70 -52.02 39.82
N SER A 635 -112.41 -52.53 40.84
CA SER A 635 -112.00 -52.44 42.25
C SER A 635 -110.60 -53.02 42.48
N ASN A 636 -110.29 -54.17 41.87
CA ASN A 636 -108.96 -54.80 41.99
C ASN A 636 -107.86 -54.05 41.24
N LEU A 637 -108.17 -53.47 40.07
CA LEU A 637 -107.20 -52.69 39.28
C LEU A 637 -106.81 -51.38 39.98
N THR A 638 -107.76 -50.72 40.64
CA THR A 638 -107.58 -49.39 41.23
C THR A 638 -107.44 -49.40 42.76
N GLY A 639 -107.70 -50.56 43.40
CA GLY A 639 -107.68 -50.71 44.85
C GLY A 639 -108.82 -49.98 45.58
N THR A 640 -109.90 -49.64 44.88
CA THR A 640 -111.02 -48.85 45.44
C THR A 640 -112.21 -49.74 45.77
N ASP A 641 -112.82 -49.59 46.95
CA ASP A 641 -113.99 -50.37 47.36
C ASP A 641 -115.27 -49.89 46.65
N LEU A 642 -115.77 -50.72 45.73
CA LEU A 642 -116.97 -50.44 44.93
C LEU A 642 -118.18 -51.31 45.31
N LYS A 643 -118.13 -52.04 46.44
CA LYS A 643 -119.22 -52.96 46.86
C LYS A 643 -120.57 -52.28 47.08
N TYR A 644 -120.55 -50.98 47.36
CA TYR A 644 -121.79 -50.22 47.49
C TYR A 644 -122.57 -50.17 46.16
N LEU A 645 -121.90 -50.17 45.00
CA LEU A 645 -122.53 -50.20 43.68
C LEU A 645 -123.30 -51.51 43.44
N GLU A 646 -122.69 -52.63 43.82
CA GLU A 646 -123.29 -53.97 43.73
C GLU A 646 -124.59 -54.03 44.53
N LYS A 647 -124.52 -53.53 45.77
CA LYS A 647 -125.66 -53.49 46.69
C LYS A 647 -126.79 -52.60 46.19
N VAL A 648 -126.48 -51.45 45.58
CA VAL A 648 -127.50 -50.56 45.01
C VAL A 648 -128.18 -51.21 43.81
N ALA A 649 -127.44 -51.88 42.93
CA ALA A 649 -128.01 -52.61 41.80
C ALA A 649 -128.98 -53.70 42.27
N GLU A 650 -128.62 -54.47 43.30
CA GLU A 650 -129.47 -55.53 43.87
C GLU A 650 -130.76 -54.95 44.45
N MET A 651 -130.64 -53.92 45.28
CA MET A 651 -131.79 -53.27 45.89
C MET A 651 -132.72 -52.66 44.85
N ALA A 652 -132.18 -52.12 43.74
CA ALA A 652 -132.97 -51.58 42.65
C ALA A 652 -133.79 -52.67 41.94
N VAL A 653 -133.21 -53.86 41.70
CA VAL A 653 -133.93 -55.01 41.14
C VAL A 653 -135.13 -55.37 42.02
N HIS A 654 -134.94 -55.45 43.34
CA HIS A 654 -136.02 -55.73 44.30
C HIS A 654 -137.06 -54.62 44.35
N TYR A 655 -136.64 -53.35 44.43
CA TYR A 655 -137.53 -52.19 44.42
C TYR A 655 -138.51 -52.22 43.23
N TYR A 656 -138.00 -52.44 42.00
CA TYR A 656 -138.86 -52.45 40.82
C TYR A 656 -139.73 -53.71 40.73
N TYR A 657 -139.29 -54.83 41.30
CA TYR A 657 -140.14 -56.02 41.42
C TYR A 657 -141.36 -55.73 42.32
N ASP A 658 -141.12 -55.10 43.47
CA ASP A 658 -142.19 -54.77 44.40
C ASP A 658 -143.14 -53.73 43.81
N GLU A 659 -142.61 -52.69 43.15
CA GLU A 659 -143.40 -51.68 42.44
C GLU A 659 -144.21 -52.30 41.28
N TYR A 660 -143.61 -53.22 40.52
CA TYR A 660 -144.32 -54.01 39.50
C TYR A 660 -145.48 -54.77 40.14
N GLY A 661 -145.23 -55.39 41.29
CA GLY A 661 -146.22 -56.16 42.04
C GLY A 661 -147.41 -55.31 42.51
N VAL A 662 -147.13 -54.13 43.06
CA VAL A 662 -148.15 -53.16 43.50
C VAL A 662 -149.02 -52.72 42.32
N ARG A 663 -148.40 -52.34 41.20
CA ARG A 663 -149.11 -51.89 39.99
C ARG A 663 -149.98 -52.98 39.40
N PHE A 664 -149.46 -54.21 39.34
CA PHE A 664 -150.17 -55.37 38.84
C PHE A 664 -151.44 -55.67 39.66
N VAL A 665 -151.33 -55.72 40.99
CA VAL A 665 -152.46 -55.98 41.90
C VAL A 665 -153.53 -54.88 41.80
N ARG A 666 -153.11 -53.61 41.63
CA ARG A 666 -154.03 -52.47 41.49
C ARG A 666 -154.91 -52.60 40.24
N ASN A 667 -154.35 -53.07 39.13
CA ASN A 667 -155.02 -53.15 37.83
C ASN A 667 -155.72 -54.50 37.55
N ALA A 668 -155.63 -55.48 38.46
CA ALA A 668 -156.27 -56.78 38.31
C ALA A 668 -157.82 -56.71 38.41
N GLY A 669 -158.51 -57.29 37.41
CA GLY A 669 -159.97 -57.28 37.29
C GLY A 669 -160.73 -58.06 38.39
N ILE A 670 -162.03 -57.81 38.53
CA ILE A 670 -162.89 -58.33 39.62
C ILE A 670 -162.81 -59.87 39.76
N PHE A 671 -162.68 -60.60 38.64
CA PHE A 671 -162.58 -62.06 38.65
C PHE A 671 -161.25 -62.59 39.21
N SER A 672 -160.12 -61.89 38.97
CA SER A 672 -158.81 -62.26 39.53
C SER A 672 -158.71 -62.00 41.04
N LYS A 673 -159.48 -61.04 41.57
CA LYS A 673 -159.54 -60.77 43.02
C LYS A 673 -160.29 -61.86 43.80
N MET A 674 -161.10 -62.71 43.15
CA MET A 674 -161.86 -63.79 43.80
C MET A 674 -161.09 -65.12 43.93
N LEU A 675 -160.00 -65.34 43.17
CA LEU A 675 -159.28 -66.64 43.09
C LEU A 675 -158.09 -66.80 44.06
N GLY A 676 -157.87 -65.86 44.98
CA GLY A 676 -157.10 -66.11 46.22
C GLY A 676 -155.56 -66.28 46.12
N HIS A 677 -154.91 -66.02 44.98
CA HIS A 677 -153.44 -66.16 44.84
C HIS A 677 -152.73 -64.86 44.41
N LEU A 678 -153.18 -63.70 44.86
CA LEU A 678 -152.47 -62.43 44.66
C LEU A 678 -151.76 -62.00 45.95
N PRO A 679 -150.49 -61.55 45.88
CA PRO A 679 -149.76 -61.05 47.05
C PRO A 679 -150.45 -59.82 47.66
N HIS A 680 -150.28 -59.65 48.98
CA HIS A 680 -150.91 -58.55 49.70
C HIS A 680 -150.28 -57.20 49.29
N PRO A 681 -151.06 -56.26 48.73
CA PRO A 681 -150.51 -55.00 48.21
C PRO A 681 -149.86 -54.11 49.28
N GLU A 682 -150.29 -54.24 50.55
CA GLU A 682 -149.67 -53.52 51.67
C GLU A 682 -148.25 -54.02 52.00
N VAL A 683 -148.00 -55.33 51.85
CA VAL A 683 -146.66 -55.91 52.09
C VAL A 683 -145.70 -55.45 50.99
N LEU A 684 -146.13 -55.53 49.73
CA LEU A 684 -145.33 -55.09 48.58
C LEU A 684 -145.04 -53.58 48.62
N SER A 685 -146.02 -52.76 49.03
CA SER A 685 -145.79 -51.31 49.16
C SER A 685 -144.76 -51.00 50.26
N ARG A 686 -144.81 -51.74 51.38
CA ARG A 686 -143.84 -51.59 52.47
C ARG A 686 -142.43 -52.02 52.05
N GLU A 687 -142.28 -53.19 51.42
CA GLU A 687 -140.99 -53.70 50.96
C GLU A 687 -140.38 -52.81 49.87
N ARG A 688 -141.21 -52.32 48.94
CA ARG A 688 -140.80 -51.29 47.98
C ARG A 688 -140.22 -50.05 48.68
N ASP A 689 -140.93 -49.50 49.66
CA ASP A 689 -140.50 -48.28 50.34
C ASP A 689 -139.23 -48.51 51.18
N GLU A 690 -139.06 -49.69 51.80
CA GLU A 690 -137.83 -50.09 52.49
C GLU A 690 -136.64 -50.19 51.53
N ASN A 691 -136.84 -50.82 50.36
CA ASN A 691 -135.83 -50.94 49.32
C ASN A 691 -135.44 -49.55 48.76
N LEU A 692 -136.44 -48.68 48.51
CA LEU A 692 -136.22 -47.31 48.06
C LEU A 692 -135.44 -46.46 49.08
N ASN A 693 -135.80 -46.56 50.36
CA ASN A 693 -135.11 -45.84 51.43
C ASN A 693 -133.66 -46.28 51.59
N THR A 694 -133.37 -47.57 51.39
CA THR A 694 -132.00 -48.09 51.46
C THR A 694 -131.17 -47.63 50.26
N ILE A 695 -131.74 -47.63 49.05
CA ILE A 695 -131.09 -47.06 47.87
C ILE A 695 -130.78 -45.58 48.10
N ARG A 696 -131.76 -44.80 48.58
CA ARG A 696 -131.57 -43.37 48.85
C ARG A 696 -130.52 -43.10 49.92
N ALA A 697 -130.41 -43.95 50.94
CA ALA A 697 -129.39 -43.82 51.97
C ALA A 697 -127.98 -44.01 51.40
N ILE A 698 -127.76 -45.02 50.54
CA ILE A 698 -126.46 -45.23 49.90
C ILE A 698 -126.14 -44.09 48.91
N VAL A 699 -127.12 -43.69 48.11
CA VAL A 699 -126.96 -42.61 47.12
C VAL A 699 -126.67 -41.26 47.77
N SER A 700 -127.23 -40.97 48.95
CA SER A 700 -126.93 -39.74 49.71
C SER A 700 -125.52 -39.69 50.30
N VAL A 701 -124.85 -40.84 50.42
CA VAL A 701 -123.44 -40.89 50.83
C VAL A 701 -122.53 -40.75 49.62
N GLU A 702 -122.98 -41.24 48.45
CA GLU A 702 -122.23 -41.29 47.20
C GLU A 702 -122.89 -40.37 46.14
N GLU A 703 -123.15 -39.11 46.50
CA GLU A 703 -123.92 -38.16 45.68
C GLU A 703 -123.27 -37.84 44.32
N ASP A 704 -121.94 -37.91 44.24
CA ASP A 704 -121.18 -37.65 43.01
C ASP A 704 -121.20 -38.84 42.03
N VAL A 705 -121.59 -40.02 42.51
CA VAL A 705 -121.57 -41.28 41.76
C VAL A 705 -122.93 -41.56 41.12
N PHE A 706 -124.03 -41.18 41.77
CA PHE A 706 -125.38 -41.50 41.32
C PHE A 706 -126.25 -40.27 41.07
N GLN A 707 -127.02 -40.28 39.98
CA GLN A 707 -128.07 -39.30 39.71
C GLN A 707 -129.46 -39.95 39.86
N VAL A 708 -130.32 -39.36 40.71
CA VAL A 708 -131.68 -39.85 40.98
C VAL A 708 -132.72 -39.06 40.17
N THR A 709 -133.70 -39.77 39.62
CA THR A 709 -134.91 -39.20 39.00
C THR A 709 -136.12 -39.58 39.86
N GLU A 710 -137.03 -38.62 40.14
CA GLU A 710 -138.03 -38.80 41.21
C GLU A 710 -139.38 -39.38 40.77
N ASP A 711 -139.83 -39.25 39.51
CA ASP A 711 -141.12 -39.83 39.07
C ASP A 711 -141.21 -40.09 37.54
N PRO A 712 -141.23 -41.37 37.08
CA PRO A 712 -141.03 -42.57 37.87
C PRO A 712 -139.59 -42.63 38.40
N PHE A 713 -139.38 -43.18 39.60
CA PHE A 713 -138.05 -43.34 40.19
C PHE A 713 -137.07 -43.95 39.19
N GLY A 714 -135.82 -43.48 39.15
CA GLY A 714 -134.74 -44.01 38.31
C GLY A 714 -133.36 -43.57 38.81
N LEU A 715 -132.33 -44.35 38.51
CA LEU A 715 -130.96 -44.14 38.99
C LEU A 715 -129.99 -44.22 37.80
N VAL A 716 -129.02 -43.30 37.72
CA VAL A 716 -127.99 -43.25 36.67
C VAL A 716 -126.60 -43.18 37.31
N LEU A 717 -125.65 -44.01 36.87
CA LEU A 717 -124.28 -44.08 37.38
C LEU A 717 -123.31 -43.20 36.55
N SER A 718 -122.49 -42.39 37.22
CA SER A 718 -121.47 -41.54 36.60
C SER A 718 -120.36 -42.36 35.91
N PRO A 719 -119.81 -41.93 34.75
CA PRO A 719 -118.72 -42.61 34.05
C PRO A 719 -117.31 -42.28 34.60
N GLN A 720 -117.20 -41.50 35.68
CA GLN A 720 -115.93 -41.07 36.29
C GLN A 720 -115.92 -41.46 37.77
N LEU A 721 -115.52 -42.70 38.06
CA LEU A 721 -115.64 -43.27 39.41
C LEU A 721 -114.32 -43.19 40.20
N VAL A 722 -113.19 -43.54 39.56
CA VAL A 722 -111.85 -43.60 40.15
C VAL A 722 -110.76 -42.95 39.28
N THR A 723 -111.07 -42.61 38.03
CA THR A 723 -110.16 -41.97 37.06
C THR A 723 -109.70 -40.57 37.45
N GLU A 724 -110.56 -39.74 38.03
CA GLU A 724 -110.22 -38.37 38.44
C GLU A 724 -109.12 -38.36 39.51
N ARG A 725 -109.22 -39.26 40.49
CA ARG A 725 -108.21 -39.47 41.52
C ARG A 725 -106.88 -39.94 40.93
N LEU A 726 -106.91 -40.92 40.03
CA LEU A 726 -105.71 -41.46 39.38
C LEU A 726 -105.00 -40.40 38.49
N HIS A 727 -105.76 -39.49 37.88
CA HIS A 727 -105.21 -38.35 37.15
C HIS A 727 -104.43 -37.40 38.06
N HIS A 728 -105.00 -37.04 39.22
CA HIS A 728 -104.32 -36.22 40.22
C HIS A 728 -103.05 -36.89 40.76
N GLU A 729 -103.07 -38.20 40.99
CA GLU A 729 -101.90 -38.96 41.45
C GLU A 729 -100.79 -39.00 40.39
N LEU A 730 -101.13 -39.10 39.10
CA LEU A 730 -100.15 -39.09 38.01
C LEU A 730 -99.53 -37.71 37.82
N ASP A 731 -100.33 -36.64 37.82
CA ASP A 731 -99.84 -35.27 37.68
C ASP A 731 -98.94 -34.88 38.87
N SER A 732 -99.30 -35.30 40.09
CA SER A 732 -98.43 -35.14 41.27
C SER A 732 -97.08 -35.82 41.11
N ALA A 733 -97.04 -37.04 40.55
CA ALA A 733 -95.79 -37.76 40.31
C ALA A 733 -94.94 -37.11 39.20
N GLY A 734 -95.57 -36.54 38.16
CA GLY A 734 -94.88 -35.78 37.12
C GLY A 734 -94.28 -34.48 37.66
N GLN A 735 -95.03 -33.77 38.51
CA GLN A 735 -94.56 -32.55 39.18
C GLN A 735 -93.44 -32.84 40.17
N GLU A 736 -93.42 -34.00 40.83
CA GLU A 736 -92.32 -34.39 41.71
C GLU A 736 -91.00 -34.57 40.94
N ILE A 737 -91.05 -35.21 39.77
CA ILE A 737 -89.89 -35.35 38.86
C ILE A 737 -89.42 -33.97 38.38
N LEU A 738 -90.36 -33.10 37.97
CA LEU A 738 -90.03 -31.75 37.52
C LEU A 738 -89.43 -30.91 38.65
N ASN A 739 -90.00 -30.94 39.85
CA ASN A 739 -89.55 -30.14 40.99
C ASN A 739 -88.14 -30.55 41.45
N SER A 740 -87.80 -31.84 41.38
CA SER A 740 -86.43 -32.31 41.64
C SER A 740 -85.42 -31.64 40.69
N LEU A 741 -85.77 -31.54 39.41
CA LEU A 741 -84.92 -30.91 38.39
C LEU A 741 -84.90 -29.37 38.48
N VAL A 742 -86.04 -28.75 38.80
CA VAL A 742 -86.15 -27.30 38.98
C VAL A 742 -85.33 -26.82 40.17
N PHE A 743 -85.33 -27.58 41.27
CA PHE A 743 -84.57 -27.25 42.45
C PHE A 743 -83.07 -27.28 42.18
N GLU A 744 -82.59 -28.37 41.57
CA GLU A 744 -81.16 -28.60 41.36
C GLU A 744 -80.58 -27.71 40.23
N TYR A 745 -81.29 -27.57 39.11
CA TYR A 745 -80.77 -26.87 37.91
C TYR A 745 -81.34 -25.46 37.69
N HIS A 746 -82.21 -24.99 38.59
CA HIS A 746 -82.85 -23.67 38.51
C HIS A 746 -83.48 -23.42 37.13
N LEU A 747 -84.30 -24.36 36.67
CA LEU A 747 -84.94 -24.28 35.37
C LEU A 747 -85.90 -23.08 35.32
N ASN A 748 -85.84 -22.31 34.24
CA ASN A 748 -86.79 -21.22 33.96
C ASN A 748 -88.12 -21.78 33.44
N ASP A 749 -89.13 -20.92 33.28
CA ASP A 749 -90.48 -21.39 32.92
C ASP A 749 -90.54 -22.11 31.56
N GLU A 750 -89.76 -21.68 30.57
CA GLU A 750 -89.71 -22.32 29.25
C GLU A 750 -88.98 -23.68 29.30
N GLU A 751 -87.91 -23.79 30.07
CA GLU A 751 -87.18 -25.04 30.29
C GLU A 751 -87.98 -26.04 31.11
N ARG A 752 -88.78 -25.56 32.08
CA ARG A 752 -89.71 -26.38 32.86
C ARG A 752 -90.74 -27.04 31.98
N GLU A 753 -91.34 -26.28 31.07
CA GLU A 753 -92.31 -26.77 30.11
C GLU A 753 -91.69 -27.84 29.21
N LYS A 754 -90.48 -27.58 28.67
CA LYS A 754 -89.74 -28.57 27.85
C LYS A 754 -89.43 -29.85 28.61
N VAL A 755 -89.00 -29.77 29.87
CA VAL A 755 -88.73 -30.95 30.71
C VAL A 755 -90.02 -31.70 31.03
N TYR A 756 -91.11 -31.01 31.38
CA TYR A 756 -92.39 -31.64 31.66
C TYR A 756 -92.97 -32.34 30.42
N ASP A 757 -92.87 -31.73 29.25
CA ASP A 757 -93.30 -32.30 27.97
C ASP A 757 -92.56 -33.61 27.65
N THR A 758 -91.30 -33.74 28.07
CA THR A 758 -90.55 -34.99 27.85
C THR A 758 -91.14 -36.18 28.59
N LEU A 759 -91.90 -35.97 29.69
CA LEU A 759 -92.56 -37.04 30.44
C LEU A 759 -93.69 -37.73 29.65
N ASN A 760 -94.20 -37.08 28.60
CA ASN A 760 -95.22 -37.65 27.71
C ASN A 760 -94.66 -38.73 26.76
N GLN A 761 -93.35 -38.98 26.76
CA GLN A 761 -92.75 -40.01 25.92
C GLN A 761 -93.13 -41.44 26.37
N GLY A 762 -93.04 -42.39 25.43
CA GLY A 762 -93.60 -43.74 25.58
C GLY A 762 -92.85 -44.68 26.51
N SER A 763 -91.57 -44.42 26.84
CA SER A 763 -90.77 -45.30 27.71
C SER A 763 -89.89 -44.53 28.69
N SER A 764 -89.58 -45.14 29.84
CA SER A 764 -88.72 -44.55 30.87
C SER A 764 -87.31 -44.20 30.37
N MET A 765 -86.73 -45.00 29.48
CA MET A 765 -85.40 -44.72 28.91
C MET A 765 -85.41 -43.51 27.97
N ALA A 766 -86.45 -43.35 27.15
CA ALA A 766 -86.55 -42.22 26.23
C ALA A 766 -86.67 -40.88 26.99
N ILE A 767 -87.47 -40.90 28.07
CA ILE A 767 -87.63 -39.77 28.99
C ILE A 767 -86.27 -39.36 29.58
N LEU A 768 -85.53 -40.30 30.19
CA LEU A 768 -84.25 -40.01 30.84
C LEU A 768 -83.17 -39.49 29.87
N VAL A 769 -83.09 -40.02 28.65
CA VAL A 769 -82.15 -39.55 27.63
C VAL A 769 -82.50 -38.13 27.17
N SER A 770 -83.78 -37.85 26.98
CA SER A 770 -84.24 -36.52 26.55
C SER A 770 -84.02 -35.47 27.64
N ILE A 771 -84.28 -35.82 28.91
CA ILE A 771 -84.01 -34.94 30.06
C ILE A 771 -82.50 -34.65 30.15
N ARG A 772 -81.64 -35.68 30.05
CA ARG A 772 -80.18 -35.50 30.08
C ARG A 772 -79.70 -34.54 28.98
N ALA A 773 -80.10 -34.78 27.73
CA ALA A 773 -79.66 -33.97 26.60
C ALA A 773 -80.10 -32.50 26.72
N LEU A 774 -81.30 -32.25 27.25
CA LEU A 774 -81.78 -30.89 27.53
C LEU A 774 -80.96 -30.21 28.64
N LEU A 775 -80.65 -30.92 29.72
CA LEU A 775 -79.85 -30.38 30.82
C LEU A 775 -78.41 -30.10 30.41
N ASP A 776 -77.79 -30.97 29.59
CA ASP A 776 -76.46 -30.77 29.04
C ASP A 776 -76.40 -29.47 28.20
N ASP A 777 -77.37 -29.24 27.31
CA ASP A 777 -77.44 -28.03 26.48
C ASP A 777 -77.69 -26.75 27.32
N ILE A 778 -78.55 -26.84 28.33
CA ILE A 778 -78.81 -25.73 29.27
C ILE A 778 -77.54 -25.36 30.04
N MET A 779 -76.78 -26.36 30.50
CA MET A 779 -75.50 -26.13 31.22
C MET A 779 -74.45 -25.50 30.31
N GLU A 780 -74.29 -26.00 29.08
CA GLU A 780 -73.36 -25.44 28.09
C GLU A 780 -73.68 -23.97 27.76
N GLN A 781 -74.95 -23.64 27.53
CA GLN A 781 -75.35 -22.28 27.16
C GLN A 781 -75.24 -21.29 28.33
N ARG A 782 -75.67 -21.67 29.53
CA ARG A 782 -75.66 -20.76 30.70
C ARG A 782 -74.25 -20.47 31.21
N LYS A 783 -73.37 -21.47 31.18
CA LYS A 783 -71.99 -21.35 31.66
C LYS A 783 -71.05 -20.81 30.59
N GLY A 784 -71.44 -20.87 29.31
CA GLY A 784 -70.69 -20.27 28.21
C GLY A 784 -69.34 -20.95 27.95
N TYR A 785 -69.18 -22.22 28.33
CA TYR A 785 -67.90 -22.93 28.31
C TYR A 785 -67.20 -22.86 26.94
N ALA A 786 -67.95 -23.07 25.84
CA ALA A 786 -67.41 -23.00 24.48
C ALA A 786 -66.81 -21.61 24.15
N SER A 787 -67.48 -20.52 24.53
CA SER A 787 -67.03 -19.15 24.26
C SER A 787 -65.76 -18.79 25.04
N GLU A 788 -65.68 -19.20 26.31
CA GLU A 788 -64.51 -18.91 27.15
C GLU A 788 -63.27 -19.71 26.72
N ILE A 789 -63.45 -20.99 26.34
CA ILE A 789 -62.36 -21.84 25.83
C ILE A 789 -61.81 -21.30 24.49
N ASP A 790 -62.68 -20.89 23.57
CA ASP A 790 -62.26 -20.28 22.29
C ASP A 790 -61.52 -18.94 22.51
N SER A 791 -61.99 -18.13 23.47
CA SER A 791 -61.32 -16.87 23.82
C SER A 791 -59.91 -17.12 24.38
N CYS A 792 -59.74 -18.11 25.26
CA CYS A 792 -58.42 -18.49 25.79
C CYS A 792 -57.49 -18.99 24.67
N THR A 793 -58.00 -19.80 23.75
CA THR A 793 -57.23 -20.37 22.63
C THR A 793 -56.67 -19.28 21.71
N ARG A 794 -57.47 -18.26 21.40
CA ARG A 794 -57.03 -17.11 20.59
C ARG A 794 -55.95 -16.29 21.28
N GLU A 795 -56.12 -15.97 22.56
CA GLU A 795 -55.13 -15.22 23.35
C GLU A 795 -53.79 -15.98 23.46
N ILE A 796 -53.83 -17.30 23.63
CA ILE A 796 -52.62 -18.14 23.63
C ILE A 796 -51.89 -17.98 22.30
N ARG A 797 -52.59 -18.14 21.17
CA ARG A 797 -51.98 -18.05 19.83
C ARG A 797 -51.35 -16.68 19.57
N GLU A 798 -52.08 -15.59 19.79
CA GLU A 798 -51.57 -14.23 19.56
C GLU A 798 -50.32 -13.95 20.41
N LYS A 799 -50.33 -14.38 21.67
CA LYS A 799 -49.17 -14.21 22.57
C LYS A 799 -47.99 -15.11 22.19
N THR A 800 -48.23 -16.31 21.67
CA THR A 800 -47.16 -17.20 21.16
C THR A 800 -46.47 -16.60 19.94
N GLU A 801 -47.21 -16.02 18.99
CA GLU A 801 -46.62 -15.37 17.81
C GLU A 801 -45.72 -14.17 18.23
N ILE A 802 -46.15 -13.36 19.21
CA ILE A 802 -45.34 -12.27 19.77
C ILE A 802 -44.11 -12.83 20.52
N TYR A 803 -44.28 -13.89 21.32
CA TYR A 803 -43.20 -14.54 22.05
C TYR A 803 -42.10 -15.03 21.11
N ASP A 804 -42.46 -15.69 20.01
CA ASP A 804 -41.50 -16.21 19.03
C ASP A 804 -40.74 -15.07 18.33
N GLY A 805 -41.42 -13.97 17.98
CA GLY A 805 -40.77 -12.77 17.43
C GLY A 805 -39.77 -12.13 18.40
N LEU A 806 -40.15 -11.95 19.67
CA LEU A 806 -39.27 -11.43 20.72
C LEU A 806 -38.08 -12.36 20.99
N ARG A 807 -38.28 -13.68 20.87
CA ARG A 807 -37.22 -14.69 21.05
C ARG A 807 -36.18 -14.63 19.94
N SER A 808 -36.59 -14.48 18.68
CA SER A 808 -35.67 -14.28 17.55
C SER A 808 -34.87 -12.99 17.71
N GLN A 809 -35.53 -11.90 18.11
CA GLN A 809 -34.87 -10.63 18.38
C GLN A 809 -33.85 -10.72 19.54
N LEU A 810 -34.19 -11.44 20.61
CA LEU A 810 -33.26 -11.68 21.72
C LEU A 810 -32.02 -12.49 21.29
N ALA A 811 -32.20 -13.51 20.44
CA ALA A 811 -31.11 -14.32 19.92
C ALA A 811 -30.15 -13.47 19.07
N PHE A 812 -30.70 -12.64 18.17
CA PHE A 812 -29.92 -11.68 17.37
C PHE A 812 -29.06 -10.76 18.25
N TYR A 813 -29.64 -10.12 19.28
CA TYR A 813 -28.88 -9.22 20.15
C TYR A 813 -27.82 -9.94 20.98
N ARG A 814 -28.02 -11.22 21.35
CA ARG A 814 -27.01 -12.02 22.04
C ARG A 814 -25.83 -12.34 21.13
N ASP A 815 -26.10 -12.81 19.92
CA ASP A 815 -25.04 -13.12 18.95
C ASP A 815 -24.28 -11.85 18.54
N ALA A 816 -24.98 -10.71 18.41
CA ALA A 816 -24.36 -9.41 18.19
C ALA A 816 -23.47 -8.97 19.38
N ALA A 817 -23.91 -9.20 20.62
CA ALA A 817 -23.11 -8.90 21.81
C ALA A 817 -21.83 -9.74 21.87
N ASP A 818 -21.89 -11.01 21.49
CA ASP A 818 -20.74 -11.90 21.42
C ASP A 818 -19.73 -11.44 20.36
N LEU A 819 -20.21 -11.01 19.19
CA LEU A 819 -19.38 -10.38 18.16
C LEU A 819 -18.73 -9.08 18.64
N ILE A 820 -19.48 -8.20 19.32
CA ILE A 820 -18.93 -6.98 19.91
C ILE A 820 -17.86 -7.31 20.94
N HIS A 821 -18.05 -8.36 21.76
CA HIS A 821 -17.03 -8.85 22.67
C HIS A 821 -15.77 -9.33 21.94
N LEU A 822 -15.92 -10.04 20.82
CA LEU A 822 -14.80 -10.48 19.98
C LEU A 822 -14.01 -9.28 19.41
N THR A 823 -14.71 -8.21 19.00
CA THR A 823 -14.05 -6.98 18.52
C THR A 823 -13.20 -6.29 19.59
N GLY A 824 -13.44 -6.56 20.89
CA GLY A 824 -12.64 -6.01 21.98
C GLY A 824 -11.18 -6.48 22.00
N ASN A 825 -10.84 -7.54 21.26
CA ASN A 825 -9.48 -8.04 21.10
C ASN A 825 -8.76 -7.44 19.88
N ILE A 826 -9.45 -6.67 19.03
CA ILE A 826 -8.88 -6.05 17.85
C ILE A 826 -8.01 -4.87 18.29
N LEU A 827 -6.75 -4.90 17.88
CA LEU A 827 -5.80 -3.81 18.11
C LEU A 827 -5.98 -2.72 17.04
N PRO A 828 -6.00 -1.43 17.41
CA PRO A 828 -6.11 -0.35 16.44
C PRO A 828 -4.88 -0.33 15.53
N ILE A 829 -5.12 -0.30 14.22
CA ILE A 829 -4.06 -0.13 13.22
C ILE A 829 -3.67 1.36 13.18
N SER A 830 -2.41 1.63 13.44
CA SER A 830 -1.84 2.98 13.50
C SER A 830 -0.93 3.24 12.29
N LYS A 831 -0.82 4.52 11.89
CA LYS A 831 0.21 4.90 10.91
C LYS A 831 1.59 4.65 11.53
N PRO A 832 2.51 3.94 10.85
CA PRO A 832 3.85 3.71 11.34
C PRO A 832 4.63 5.02 11.43
N ASP A 833 5.65 5.04 12.27
CA ASP A 833 6.55 6.18 12.43
C ASP A 833 7.42 6.35 11.17
N THR A 834 7.17 7.42 10.41
CA THR A 834 7.86 7.71 9.15
C THR A 834 9.17 8.47 9.35
N ALA A 835 9.53 8.89 10.57
CA ALA A 835 10.66 9.81 10.78
C ALA A 835 11.98 9.31 10.18
N HIS A 836 12.28 8.01 10.34
CA HIS A 836 13.50 7.42 9.78
C HIS A 836 13.44 7.26 8.25
N TYR A 837 12.25 7.00 7.71
CA TYR A 837 12.04 6.96 6.26
C TYR A 837 12.18 8.34 5.64
N ASP A 838 11.55 9.36 6.23
CA ASP A 838 11.60 10.74 5.78
C ASP A 838 13.05 11.28 5.78
N GLU A 839 13.81 11.02 6.85
CA GLU A 839 15.24 11.34 6.93
C GLU A 839 16.07 10.62 5.84
N SER A 840 15.77 9.34 5.58
CA SER A 840 16.43 8.56 4.54
C SER A 840 16.10 9.09 3.14
N ALA A 841 14.84 9.51 2.92
CA ALA A 841 14.37 10.09 1.67
C ALA A 841 15.01 11.46 1.41
N GLU A 842 15.14 12.31 2.43
CA GLU A 842 15.86 13.59 2.32
C GLU A 842 17.33 13.39 1.94
N ARG A 843 18.04 12.46 2.62
CA ARG A 843 19.44 12.13 2.30
C ARG A 843 19.61 11.57 0.89
N TYR A 844 18.67 10.75 0.45
CA TYR A 844 18.63 10.22 -0.91
C TYR A 844 18.46 11.37 -1.92
N ASN A 845 17.49 12.25 -1.70
CA ASN A 845 17.23 13.41 -2.57
C ASN A 845 18.38 14.41 -2.61
N GLU A 846 19.09 14.62 -1.49
CA GLU A 846 20.30 15.44 -1.45
C GLU A 846 21.43 14.82 -2.28
N SER A 847 21.66 13.51 -2.13
CA SER A 847 22.66 12.77 -2.91
C SER A 847 22.33 12.77 -4.41
N TYR A 848 21.04 12.68 -4.76
CA TYR A 848 20.55 12.77 -6.13
C TYR A 848 20.85 14.13 -6.78
N ARG A 849 20.64 15.23 -6.04
CA ARG A 849 21.00 16.58 -6.51
C ARG A 849 22.50 16.75 -6.71
N ASN A 850 23.33 16.04 -5.95
CA ASN A 850 24.78 16.10 -6.08
C ASN A 850 25.30 15.32 -7.29
N VAL A 851 24.64 14.24 -7.71
CA VAL A 851 24.98 13.50 -8.94
C VAL A 851 24.69 14.34 -10.19
N SER A 852 23.57 15.07 -10.19
CA SER A 852 23.14 15.92 -11.31
C SER A 852 23.89 17.26 -11.42
N ALA A 853 24.74 17.61 -10.46
CA ALA A 853 25.53 18.83 -10.49
C ALA A 853 26.73 18.69 -11.44
N THR A 854 26.59 19.19 -12.68
CA THR A 854 27.71 19.25 -13.63
C THR A 854 28.76 20.24 -13.12
N GLN A 855 29.91 19.72 -12.67
CA GLN A 855 31.08 20.54 -12.40
C GLN A 855 31.88 20.70 -13.70
N VAL A 856 32.02 21.94 -14.17
CA VAL A 856 32.85 22.29 -15.32
C VAL A 856 33.90 23.30 -14.85
N ASP A 857 35.17 22.98 -15.09
CA ASP A 857 36.30 23.88 -14.95
C ASP A 857 37.19 23.81 -16.21
N PRO A 858 38.26 24.63 -16.32
CA PRO A 858 39.07 24.68 -17.55
C PRO A 858 39.75 23.36 -17.93
N TYR A 859 40.23 22.59 -16.95
CA TYR A 859 41.05 21.39 -17.17
C TYR A 859 40.29 20.09 -16.90
N TYR A 860 39.09 20.20 -16.33
CA TYR A 860 38.34 19.08 -15.82
C TYR A 860 36.82 19.31 -15.94
N SER A 861 36.08 18.30 -16.38
CA SER A 861 34.62 18.28 -16.35
C SER A 861 34.12 16.95 -15.81
N CYS A 862 33.07 16.99 -15.00
CA CYS A 862 32.31 15.78 -14.67
C CYS A 862 31.37 15.45 -15.83
N CYS A 863 31.44 14.21 -16.32
CA CYS A 863 30.57 13.69 -17.37
C CYS A 863 29.79 12.47 -16.87
N GLY A 864 28.47 12.50 -17.00
CA GLY A 864 27.57 11.41 -16.66
C GLY A 864 26.13 11.87 -16.89
N ALA A 865 25.30 11.04 -17.51
CA ALA A 865 23.88 11.28 -17.68
C ALA A 865 23.11 10.84 -16.43
N ASP A 866 21.85 11.26 -16.30
CA ASP A 866 20.91 10.73 -15.28
C ASP A 866 20.51 9.26 -15.57
N ASN A 867 21.47 8.41 -15.95
CA ASN A 867 21.24 7.02 -16.29
C ASN A 867 21.49 6.12 -15.08
N HIS A 868 20.50 6.03 -14.21
CA HIS A 868 20.58 5.20 -13.00
C HIS A 868 20.51 3.69 -13.29
N SER A 869 20.25 3.29 -14.53
CA SER A 869 20.16 1.87 -14.89
C SER A 869 21.51 1.14 -14.85
N VAL A 870 22.62 1.88 -14.89
CA VAL A 870 23.97 1.30 -14.75
C VAL A 870 24.40 1.11 -13.29
N LEU A 871 23.65 1.66 -12.32
CA LEU A 871 23.96 1.57 -10.88
C LEU A 871 24.17 0.13 -10.37
N PRO A 872 23.32 -0.86 -10.74
CA PRO A 872 23.47 -2.23 -10.26
C PRO A 872 24.77 -2.90 -10.73
N ASP A 873 25.33 -2.43 -11.86
CA ASP A 873 26.55 -2.97 -12.46
C ASP A 873 27.84 -2.33 -11.92
N LEU A 874 27.71 -1.27 -11.12
CA LEU A 874 28.83 -0.56 -10.53
C LEU A 874 29.33 -1.28 -9.27
N THR A 875 30.54 -1.83 -9.36
CA THR A 875 31.27 -2.34 -8.18
C THR A 875 32.55 -1.55 -7.94
N GLU A 876 33.12 -1.62 -6.74
CA GLU A 876 34.41 -0.98 -6.40
C GLU A 876 35.58 -1.42 -7.31
N ARG A 877 35.42 -2.52 -8.05
CA ARG A 877 36.42 -3.05 -9.00
C ARG A 877 36.10 -2.74 -10.47
N SER A 878 35.00 -2.05 -10.73
CA SER A 878 34.60 -1.68 -12.09
C SER A 878 35.39 -0.46 -12.56
N ASP A 879 35.48 -0.30 -13.88
CA ASP A 879 36.01 0.85 -14.58
C ASP A 879 35.07 1.24 -15.73
N LEU A 880 35.36 2.32 -16.46
CA LEU A 880 34.56 2.69 -17.64
C LEU A 880 34.55 1.59 -18.71
N GLY A 881 35.53 0.68 -18.74
CA GLY A 881 35.52 -0.49 -19.62
C GLY A 881 34.46 -1.52 -19.24
N GLY A 882 34.06 -1.59 -17.96
CA GLY A 882 32.94 -2.39 -17.50
C GLY A 882 31.61 -2.03 -18.19
N PHE A 883 31.43 -0.75 -18.54
CA PHE A 883 30.23 -0.28 -19.26
C PHE A 883 30.13 -0.81 -20.69
N ASP A 884 31.21 -1.32 -21.28
CA ASP A 884 31.19 -1.90 -22.62
C ASP A 884 30.39 -3.22 -22.69
N LEU A 885 30.13 -3.84 -21.52
CA LEU A 885 29.53 -5.17 -21.39
C LEU A 885 27.99 -5.16 -21.43
N THR A 886 27.34 -4.04 -21.10
CA THR A 886 25.88 -3.91 -21.02
C THR A 886 25.34 -2.92 -22.04
N GLU A 887 24.05 -3.02 -22.40
CA GLU A 887 23.44 -2.10 -23.36
C GLU A 887 23.29 -0.70 -22.74
N GLU A 888 22.82 -0.65 -21.50
CA GLU A 888 22.69 0.55 -20.68
C GLU A 888 24.03 1.24 -20.44
N GLY A 889 25.08 0.47 -20.16
CA GLY A 889 26.44 0.98 -20.03
C GLY A 889 26.96 1.61 -21.33
N ARG A 890 26.66 1.01 -22.49
CA ARG A 890 27.05 1.58 -23.78
C ARG A 890 26.32 2.89 -24.10
N GLU A 891 25.05 3.03 -23.72
CA GLU A 891 24.34 4.31 -23.83
C GLU A 891 25.03 5.40 -23.00
N GLU A 892 25.47 5.06 -21.80
CA GLU A 892 26.21 5.99 -20.94
C GLU A 892 27.55 6.41 -21.55
N VAL A 893 28.29 5.45 -22.11
CA VAL A 893 29.56 5.71 -22.81
C VAL A 893 29.36 6.65 -24.01
N LEU A 894 28.24 6.56 -24.74
CA LEU A 894 27.95 7.48 -25.85
C LEU A 894 27.81 8.93 -25.38
N SER A 895 27.28 9.17 -24.19
CA SER A 895 27.23 10.53 -23.61
C SER A 895 28.64 11.11 -23.39
N ILE A 896 29.61 10.27 -23.02
CA ILE A 896 31.02 10.66 -22.86
C ILE A 896 31.66 10.91 -24.24
N VAL A 897 31.34 10.11 -25.26
CA VAL A 897 31.78 10.35 -26.65
C VAL A 897 31.30 11.70 -27.16
N ASP A 898 30.07 12.09 -26.82
CA ASP A 898 29.53 13.40 -27.18
C ASP A 898 30.20 14.53 -26.37
N ALA A 899 30.48 14.33 -25.08
CA ALA A 899 31.27 15.26 -24.28
C ALA A 899 32.70 15.47 -24.86
N VAL A 900 33.36 14.42 -25.34
CA VAL A 900 34.65 14.53 -26.07
C VAL A 900 34.49 15.38 -27.32
N SER A 901 33.42 15.13 -28.10
CA SER A 901 33.13 15.87 -29.33
C SER A 901 32.84 17.36 -29.07
N MET A 902 32.24 17.68 -27.92
CA MET A 902 31.95 19.05 -27.48
C MET A 902 33.18 19.77 -26.92
N LYS A 903 34.10 19.05 -26.25
CA LYS A 903 35.22 19.66 -25.51
C LYS A 903 36.51 19.81 -26.31
N TYR A 904 36.83 18.89 -27.21
CA TYR A 904 38.07 19.01 -28.01
C TYR A 904 38.20 20.34 -28.78
N PRO A 905 37.13 21.02 -29.27
CA PRO A 905 37.29 22.27 -30.00
C PRO A 905 37.85 23.40 -29.14
N ASP A 906 37.63 23.36 -27.82
CA ASP A 906 38.13 24.34 -26.84
C ASP A 906 39.66 24.22 -26.68
N LEU A 907 40.20 22.99 -26.77
CA LEU A 907 41.65 22.72 -26.73
C LEU A 907 42.41 23.29 -27.93
N ILE A 908 41.69 23.69 -28.99
CA ILE A 908 42.23 24.30 -30.22
C ILE A 908 41.92 25.81 -30.23
N ASP A 909 41.82 26.46 -29.07
CA ASP A 909 41.67 27.91 -28.95
C ASP A 909 43.04 28.60 -28.79
N GLU A 910 43.24 29.73 -29.48
CA GLU A 910 44.51 30.46 -29.47
C GLU A 910 44.91 30.92 -28.07
N LYS A 911 43.93 31.31 -27.25
CA LYS A 911 44.18 31.80 -25.90
C LYS A 911 44.62 30.68 -24.99
N ILE A 912 43.99 29.52 -25.12
CA ILE A 912 44.25 28.34 -24.31
C ILE A 912 45.60 27.73 -24.69
N LEU A 913 45.94 27.67 -25.98
CA LEU A 913 47.24 27.18 -26.44
C LEU A 913 48.38 28.18 -26.27
N GLY A 914 48.10 29.42 -25.82
CA GLY A 914 49.13 30.43 -25.61
C GLY A 914 49.76 30.95 -26.90
N ILE A 915 49.02 30.96 -28.02
CA ILE A 915 49.54 31.30 -29.37
C ILE A 915 48.78 32.46 -30.03
N ASN A 916 49.39 33.04 -31.06
CA ASN A 916 48.86 34.16 -31.83
C ASN A 916 48.30 33.68 -33.18
N GLY A 917 47.00 33.90 -33.43
CA GLY A 917 46.43 33.88 -34.79
C GLY A 917 46.26 32.50 -35.44
N PHE A 918 45.09 31.89 -35.29
CA PHE A 918 44.52 30.99 -36.27
C PHE A 918 43.88 31.86 -37.36
N SER A 919 44.52 31.97 -38.52
CA SER A 919 44.04 32.80 -39.63
C SER A 919 42.80 32.23 -40.35
N TYR A 920 41.88 31.59 -39.63
CA TYR A 920 40.64 31.04 -40.18
C TYR A 920 39.71 32.13 -40.75
N LYS A 921 39.74 33.34 -40.17
CA LYS A 921 38.91 34.48 -40.63
C LYS A 921 39.22 34.93 -42.07
N TYR A 922 40.39 34.60 -42.62
CA TYR A 922 40.76 34.94 -44.00
C TYR A 922 40.51 33.80 -45.01
N ALA A 923 40.45 32.54 -44.56
CA ALA A 923 40.33 31.38 -45.44
C ALA A 923 38.90 31.12 -45.98
N MET A 924 37.84 31.53 -45.26
CA MET A 924 36.45 31.24 -45.65
C MET A 924 35.91 32.02 -46.87
N ASN A 925 36.65 33.01 -47.40
CA ASN A 925 36.23 33.73 -48.60
C ASN A 925 36.65 33.05 -49.92
N LEU A 926 37.38 31.93 -49.88
CA LEU A 926 37.82 31.20 -51.07
C LEU A 926 37.00 29.91 -51.23
N THR A 927 36.00 29.99 -52.10
CA THR A 927 35.17 28.88 -52.61
C THR A 927 36.03 27.79 -53.26
N ASP A 928 35.71 26.52 -52.97
CA ASP A 928 36.00 25.25 -53.66
C ASP A 928 37.43 24.93 -54.18
N ASN A 929 38.37 25.87 -54.15
CA ASN A 929 39.78 25.65 -54.46
C ASN A 929 40.63 26.07 -53.25
N TRP A 930 41.07 25.07 -52.50
CA TRP A 930 41.96 25.19 -51.35
C TRP A 930 43.35 25.70 -51.78
N HIS A 931 43.48 27.01 -51.97
CA HIS A 931 44.77 27.67 -52.09
C HIS A 931 45.07 28.36 -50.77
N MET A 932 45.97 27.76 -49.98
CA MET A 932 46.55 28.42 -48.81
C MET A 932 47.21 29.73 -49.25
N ASP A 933 46.88 30.83 -48.59
CA ASP A 933 47.71 32.04 -48.70
C ASP A 933 49.02 31.74 -47.99
N ARG A 934 50.08 31.45 -48.76
CA ARG A 934 51.44 31.13 -48.28
C ARG A 934 52.10 32.26 -47.46
N ARG A 935 51.40 33.37 -47.26
CA ARG A 935 51.82 34.46 -46.38
C ARG A 935 51.38 34.26 -44.92
N LEU A 936 50.49 33.30 -44.66
CA LEU A 936 49.98 32.99 -43.33
C LEU A 936 50.74 31.81 -42.72
N TRP A 937 51.06 31.92 -41.44
CA TRP A 937 51.65 30.84 -40.67
C TRP A 937 50.73 29.61 -40.60
N HIS A 938 51.30 28.41 -40.68
CA HIS A 938 50.58 27.14 -40.59
C HIS A 938 51.33 26.15 -39.71
N TYR A 939 50.58 25.23 -39.09
CA TYR A 939 51.16 24.10 -38.35
C TYR A 939 51.41 22.93 -39.30
N ASP A 940 52.48 22.17 -39.06
CA ASP A 940 52.79 21.01 -39.90
C ASP A 940 51.90 19.81 -39.56
N ARG A 941 51.64 19.59 -38.27
CA ARG A 941 50.91 18.40 -37.79
C ARG A 941 50.09 18.69 -36.55
N ALA A 942 49.00 17.95 -36.40
CA ALA A 942 48.17 18.00 -35.20
C ALA A 942 47.69 16.61 -34.79
N THR A 943 47.60 16.38 -33.49
CA THR A 943 47.13 15.10 -32.94
C THR A 943 46.17 15.34 -31.79
N LEU A 944 45.00 14.69 -31.87
CA LEU A 944 44.08 14.53 -30.75
C LEU A 944 44.27 13.13 -30.16
N VAL A 945 44.64 13.07 -28.89
CA VAL A 945 44.74 11.81 -28.14
C VAL A 945 43.56 11.72 -27.18
N VAL A 946 42.82 10.62 -27.27
CA VAL A 946 41.76 10.29 -26.31
C VAL A 946 42.19 9.04 -25.57
N SER A 947 42.31 9.16 -24.24
CA SER A 947 42.73 8.07 -23.37
C SER A 947 41.58 7.64 -22.46
N SER A 948 41.19 6.38 -22.51
CA SER A 948 40.05 5.83 -21.74
C SER A 948 40.22 4.31 -21.54
N PRO A 949 39.73 3.72 -20.44
CA PRO A 949 39.71 2.26 -20.30
C PRO A 949 38.59 1.61 -21.12
N SER A 950 37.58 2.37 -21.58
CA SER A 950 36.50 1.88 -22.44
C SER A 950 36.96 1.72 -23.90
N ALA A 951 37.00 0.48 -24.39
CA ALA A 951 37.29 0.20 -25.78
C ALA A 951 36.14 0.64 -26.70
N TYR A 952 34.90 0.56 -26.21
CA TYR A 952 33.72 1.04 -26.93
C TYR A 952 33.79 2.57 -27.17
N LEU A 953 34.17 3.34 -26.15
CA LEU A 953 34.41 4.79 -26.28
C LEU A 953 35.46 5.09 -27.34
N LEU A 954 36.63 4.46 -27.24
CA LEU A 954 37.75 4.70 -28.17
C LEU A 954 37.37 4.35 -29.62
N ASN A 955 36.61 3.28 -29.83
CA ASN A 955 36.13 2.90 -31.16
C ASN A 955 35.17 3.95 -31.73
N ASN A 956 34.19 4.44 -30.95
CA ASN A 956 33.24 5.46 -31.39
C ASN A 956 33.91 6.82 -31.68
N VAL A 957 34.89 7.22 -30.85
CA VAL A 957 35.75 8.39 -31.13
C VAL A 957 36.54 8.16 -32.42
N GLY A 958 37.05 6.94 -32.64
CA GLY A 958 37.75 6.54 -33.86
C GLY A 958 36.89 6.62 -35.11
N GLU A 959 35.60 6.23 -35.03
CA GLU A 959 34.63 6.36 -36.13
C GLU A 959 34.38 7.83 -36.50
N LYS A 960 34.25 8.71 -35.49
CA LYS A 960 34.21 10.18 -35.67
C LYS A 960 35.56 10.80 -36.06
N GLY A 961 36.63 10.01 -36.10
CA GLY A 961 38.01 10.48 -36.28
C GLY A 961 38.26 11.29 -37.55
N ARG A 962 37.58 10.96 -38.67
CA ARG A 962 37.70 11.73 -39.92
C ARG A 962 37.18 13.17 -39.75
N ASP A 963 36.09 13.35 -39.00
CA ASP A 963 35.49 14.66 -38.78
C ASP A 963 36.36 15.51 -37.86
N PHE A 964 36.95 14.91 -36.82
CA PHE A 964 37.96 15.56 -35.97
C PHE A 964 39.19 15.98 -36.78
N SER A 965 39.77 15.08 -37.59
CA SER A 965 40.91 15.41 -38.46
C SER A 965 40.57 16.56 -39.41
N LYS A 966 39.40 16.53 -40.06
CA LYS A 966 38.96 17.62 -40.93
C LYS A 966 38.85 18.95 -40.17
N ASN A 967 38.28 18.95 -38.97
CA ASN A 967 38.15 20.16 -38.15
C ASN A 967 39.53 20.72 -37.76
N MET A 968 40.44 19.87 -37.27
CA MET A 968 41.82 20.24 -36.93
C MET A 968 42.55 20.82 -38.13
N THR A 969 42.49 20.16 -39.29
CA THR A 969 43.08 20.65 -40.55
C THR A 969 42.56 22.06 -40.91
N MET A 970 41.26 22.30 -40.76
CA MET A 970 40.66 23.61 -41.04
C MET A 970 41.12 24.69 -40.04
N LYS A 971 41.12 24.38 -38.74
CA LYS A 971 41.44 25.35 -37.68
C LYS A 971 42.92 25.74 -37.67
N LEU A 972 43.80 24.77 -37.90
CA LEU A 972 45.27 24.92 -37.82
C LEU A 972 45.92 25.18 -39.18
N LEU A 973 45.12 25.20 -40.25
CA LEU A 973 45.57 25.40 -41.63
C LEU A 973 46.61 24.35 -42.07
N LEU A 974 46.45 23.08 -41.69
CA LEU A 974 47.40 22.03 -42.08
C LEU A 974 47.38 21.80 -43.60
N GLU A 975 48.53 21.41 -44.18
CA GLU A 975 48.66 21.18 -45.63
C GLU A 975 47.69 20.08 -46.12
N ARG A 976 47.57 18.98 -45.35
CA ARG A 976 46.74 17.82 -45.72
C ARG A 976 45.93 17.30 -44.55
N ILE A 977 44.80 16.65 -44.86
CA ILE A 977 43.93 16.04 -43.84
C ILE A 977 44.66 14.95 -43.03
N HIS A 978 45.61 14.26 -43.66
CA HIS A 978 46.40 13.19 -43.01
C HIS A 978 47.50 13.72 -42.09
N ASP A 979 47.74 15.03 -42.07
CA ASP A 979 48.62 15.67 -41.08
C ASP A 979 47.89 15.92 -39.74
N ALA A 980 46.57 15.70 -39.71
CA ALA A 980 45.76 15.63 -38.50
C ALA A 980 45.45 14.17 -38.14
N CYS A 981 45.83 13.73 -36.94
CA CYS A 981 45.60 12.36 -36.46
C CYS A 981 44.72 12.30 -35.20
N VAL A 982 43.97 11.21 -35.05
CA VAL A 982 43.26 10.86 -33.82
C VAL A 982 43.79 9.52 -33.30
N VAL A 983 44.26 9.52 -32.06
CA VAL A 983 44.91 8.39 -31.40
C VAL A 983 44.09 8.00 -30.17
N GLY A 984 43.76 6.72 -30.07
CA GLY A 984 43.11 6.16 -28.88
C GLY A 984 44.13 5.44 -28.01
N GLN A 985 44.10 5.68 -26.70
CA GLN A 985 44.99 5.06 -25.72
C GLN A 985 44.19 4.47 -24.55
N ASN A 986 44.69 3.39 -23.97
CA ASN A 986 44.22 2.88 -22.68
C ASN A 986 45.27 3.22 -21.63
N LEU A 987 45.35 4.51 -21.30
CA LEU A 987 46.29 5.07 -20.35
C LEU A 987 45.61 6.19 -19.56
N SER A 988 44.61 5.80 -18.77
CA SER A 988 43.88 6.73 -17.91
C SER A 988 43.48 6.09 -16.60
N HIS A 989 43.10 6.93 -15.64
CA HIS A 989 42.42 6.47 -14.43
C HIS A 989 41.14 5.69 -14.80
N PRO A 990 40.76 4.64 -14.06
CA PRO A 990 39.61 3.76 -14.34
C PRO A 990 38.30 4.47 -14.71
N TRP A 991 38.05 5.64 -14.13
CA TRP A 991 36.82 6.42 -14.29
C TRP A 991 37.02 7.76 -15.01
N GLU A 992 38.13 7.90 -15.72
CA GLU A 992 38.47 9.13 -16.44
C GLU A 992 38.74 8.86 -17.92
N THR A 993 38.34 9.83 -18.73
CA THR A 993 38.72 9.95 -20.12
C THR A 993 39.52 11.23 -20.31
N ALA A 994 40.80 11.12 -20.63
CA ALA A 994 41.66 12.26 -20.90
C ALA A 994 41.61 12.62 -22.40
N ILE A 995 41.50 13.92 -22.68
CA ILE A 995 41.54 14.49 -24.03
C ILE A 995 42.78 15.37 -24.08
N CYS A 996 43.78 14.97 -24.85
CA CYS A 996 45.03 15.72 -25.00
C CYS A 996 45.19 16.14 -26.45
N PHE A 997 45.52 17.42 -26.67
CA PHE A 997 45.73 17.98 -27.99
C PHE A 997 47.18 18.43 -28.13
N TYR A 998 47.76 18.15 -29.31
CA TYR A 998 49.14 18.52 -29.65
C TYR A 998 49.17 19.11 -31.06
N ALA A 999 49.78 20.28 -31.22
CA ALA A 999 50.01 20.93 -32.51
C ALA A 999 51.50 21.23 -32.67
N ALA A 1000 52.12 20.66 -33.70
CA ALA A 1000 53.54 20.66 -33.92
C ALA A 1000 53.98 21.57 -35.07
N SER A 1001 55.23 22.04 -35.00
CA SER A 1001 55.87 22.98 -35.93
C SER A 1001 55.39 24.42 -35.75
N GLY A 1002 55.43 24.95 -34.52
CA GLY A 1002 55.28 26.38 -34.24
C GLY A 1002 56.63 27.10 -34.13
N PHE A 1003 56.79 28.28 -34.74
CA PHE A 1003 57.89 29.19 -34.41
C PHE A 1003 57.73 29.75 -32.99
N LEU A 1004 58.85 30.07 -32.35
CA LEU A 1004 58.86 30.69 -31.04
C LEU A 1004 58.00 31.98 -30.99
N ASP A 1005 58.08 32.79 -32.03
CA ASP A 1005 57.37 34.07 -32.13
C ASP A 1005 55.85 33.93 -32.32
N ASN A 1006 55.36 32.71 -32.56
CA ASN A 1006 53.92 32.42 -32.58
C ASN A 1006 53.32 32.36 -31.17
N LEU A 1007 54.14 32.24 -30.12
CA LEU A 1007 53.65 32.27 -28.75
C LEU A 1007 53.20 33.69 -28.37
N ARG A 1008 52.12 33.79 -27.59
CA ARG A 1008 51.58 35.06 -27.07
C ARG A 1008 52.59 35.88 -26.27
N LEU A 1009 53.58 35.22 -25.67
CA LEU A 1009 54.70 35.87 -24.99
C LEU A 1009 55.49 36.81 -25.91
N PHE A 1010 55.55 36.54 -27.22
CA PHE A 1010 56.30 37.29 -28.21
C PHE A 1010 55.42 38.22 -29.06
N ASP A 1011 54.17 38.48 -28.64
CA ASP A 1011 53.32 39.45 -29.32
C ASP A 1011 53.99 40.85 -29.29
N ARG A 1012 54.31 41.39 -30.47
CA ARG A 1012 54.97 42.70 -30.65
C ARG A 1012 54.21 43.84 -29.96
N GLU A 1013 52.88 43.75 -29.90
CA GLU A 1013 52.04 44.75 -29.22
C GLU A 1013 51.76 44.40 -27.75
N GLY A 1014 52.12 43.18 -27.33
CA GLY A 1014 51.88 42.63 -26.01
C GLY A 1014 52.72 43.25 -24.89
N SER A 1015 52.21 43.16 -23.65
CA SER A 1015 52.93 43.57 -22.43
C SER A 1015 54.22 42.77 -22.19
N PRO A 1016 54.23 41.42 -22.33
CA PRO A 1016 55.41 40.62 -22.00
C PRO A 1016 56.66 41.01 -22.81
N TRP A 1017 56.50 41.11 -24.14
CA TRP A 1017 57.60 41.45 -25.04
C TRP A 1017 58.12 42.88 -24.82
N LYS A 1018 57.23 43.86 -24.59
CA LYS A 1018 57.62 45.25 -24.29
C LYS A 1018 58.44 45.34 -23.01
N PHE A 1019 58.03 44.61 -21.97
CA PHE A 1019 58.78 44.53 -20.72
C PHE A 1019 60.18 43.94 -20.97
N TYR A 1020 60.27 42.86 -21.75
CA TYR A 1020 61.55 42.26 -22.12
C TYR A 1020 62.49 43.25 -22.83
N GLN A 1021 62.01 43.97 -23.84
CA GLN A 1021 62.82 44.93 -24.59
C GLN A 1021 63.37 46.07 -23.71
N GLN A 1022 62.61 46.51 -22.71
CA GLN A 1022 63.03 47.56 -21.78
C GLN A 1022 64.04 47.07 -20.74
N ASN A 1023 64.09 45.77 -20.47
CA ASN A 1023 64.82 45.17 -19.35
C ASN A 1023 65.81 44.07 -19.76
N GLN A 1024 66.23 44.03 -21.02
CA GLN A 1024 67.15 43.02 -21.56
C GLN A 1024 68.49 42.92 -20.81
N ASP A 1025 68.90 43.95 -20.07
CA ASP A 1025 70.14 44.01 -19.28
C ASP A 1025 69.98 43.49 -17.83
N MET A 1026 68.83 42.87 -17.49
CA MET A 1026 68.62 42.18 -16.20
C MET A 1026 69.42 40.86 -16.12
N ILE A 1027 70.74 40.96 -15.93
CA ILE A 1027 71.71 39.86 -16.03
C ILE A 1027 71.34 38.63 -15.19
N LEU A 1028 70.78 38.79 -13.99
CA LEU A 1028 70.40 37.68 -13.09
C LEU A 1028 69.31 36.74 -13.64
N HIS A 1029 68.67 37.11 -14.76
CA HIS A 1029 67.66 36.32 -15.45
C HIS A 1029 68.18 35.66 -16.73
N HIS A 1030 69.41 35.98 -17.16
CA HIS A 1030 70.09 35.22 -18.20
C HIS A 1030 70.77 34.00 -17.57
N ALA A 1031 70.91 32.92 -18.31
CA ALA A 1031 71.51 31.68 -17.84
C ALA A 1031 72.44 31.05 -18.90
N ALA A 1032 72.20 31.26 -20.18
CA ALA A 1032 73.09 30.78 -21.23
C ALA A 1032 74.38 31.62 -21.29
N PHE A 1033 75.52 30.96 -21.54
CA PHE A 1033 76.85 31.55 -21.71
C PHE A 1033 77.42 32.38 -20.54
N LEU A 1034 76.69 32.53 -19.42
CA LEU A 1034 77.18 33.27 -18.25
C LEU A 1034 78.52 32.76 -17.71
N HIS A 1035 78.75 31.44 -17.79
CA HIS A 1035 80.01 30.80 -17.40
C HIS A 1035 81.23 31.27 -18.23
N ALA A 1036 80.99 31.87 -19.39
CA ALA A 1036 82.02 32.43 -20.28
C ALA A 1036 82.09 33.97 -20.20
N GLY A 1037 81.43 34.59 -19.22
CA GLY A 1037 81.37 36.05 -19.09
C GLY A 1037 80.52 36.72 -20.17
N ARG A 1038 79.54 36.01 -20.75
CA ARG A 1038 78.70 36.52 -21.83
C ARG A 1038 77.24 36.13 -21.62
N TYR A 1039 76.33 36.84 -22.28
CA TYR A 1039 74.91 36.48 -22.32
C TYR A 1039 74.33 36.90 -23.67
N ILE A 1040 73.19 36.34 -24.02
CA ILE A 1040 72.52 36.64 -25.29
C ILE A 1040 71.26 37.47 -25.05
N VAL A 1041 70.95 38.36 -25.97
CA VAL A 1041 69.68 39.08 -26.01
C VAL A 1041 69.05 38.95 -27.40
N ARG A 1042 67.73 39.03 -27.47
CA ARG A 1042 66.96 39.04 -28.71
C ARG A 1042 66.49 40.46 -29.00
N ASP A 1043 66.90 41.02 -30.13
CA ASP A 1043 66.65 42.43 -30.43
C ASP A 1043 65.24 42.67 -30.97
N ARG A 1044 64.66 41.68 -31.67
CA ARG A 1044 63.35 41.80 -32.35
C ARG A 1044 62.67 40.44 -32.54
N VAL A 1045 61.34 40.47 -32.67
CA VAL A 1045 60.49 39.33 -33.06
C VAL A 1045 60.50 39.18 -34.59
N LEU A 1046 60.55 37.96 -35.11
CA LEU A 1046 60.45 37.64 -36.53
C LEU A 1046 59.10 38.06 -37.11
N ASP A 1047 59.09 38.46 -38.39
CA ASP A 1047 57.85 38.80 -39.06
C ASP A 1047 57.07 37.54 -39.48
N PRO A 1048 55.75 37.45 -39.26
CA PRO A 1048 54.97 36.26 -39.60
C PRO A 1048 55.08 35.84 -41.07
N THR A 1049 55.22 36.80 -42.00
CA THR A 1049 55.37 36.48 -43.43
C THR A 1049 56.75 35.94 -43.76
N LEU A 1050 57.78 36.41 -43.05
CA LEU A 1050 59.15 35.90 -43.15
C LEU A 1050 59.26 34.52 -42.50
N ALA A 1051 58.63 34.33 -41.34
CA ALA A 1051 58.51 33.05 -40.66
C ALA A 1051 57.87 31.99 -41.57
N ALA A 1052 56.70 32.29 -42.15
CA ALA A 1052 56.04 31.42 -43.12
C ALA A 1052 56.94 31.05 -44.32
N SER A 1053 57.72 32.02 -44.83
CA SER A 1053 58.66 31.76 -45.94
C SER A 1053 59.84 30.85 -45.55
N ILE A 1054 60.32 30.96 -44.30
CA ILE A 1054 61.40 30.11 -43.78
C ILE A 1054 60.89 28.67 -43.65
N ALA A 1055 59.69 28.45 -43.11
CA ALA A 1055 59.10 27.12 -43.01
C ALA A 1055 58.84 26.48 -44.40
N ASP A 1056 58.26 27.24 -45.34
CA ASP A 1056 57.94 26.74 -46.69
C ASP A 1056 59.19 26.37 -47.52
N SER A 1057 60.33 27.00 -47.24
CA SER A 1057 61.59 26.71 -47.94
C SER A 1057 62.16 25.31 -47.64
N GLY A 1058 61.59 24.60 -46.66
CA GLY A 1058 61.89 23.25 -46.15
C GLY A 1058 61.76 22.09 -47.14
N GLY A 1059 60.78 22.15 -48.06
CA GLY A 1059 60.26 20.97 -48.76
C GLY A 1059 61.00 20.53 -50.04
N SER A 1060 61.93 21.33 -50.57
CA SER A 1060 62.71 20.99 -51.77
C SER A 1060 64.04 20.36 -51.35
N GLY A 1061 64.21 19.05 -51.57
CA GLY A 1061 65.35 18.23 -51.13
C GLY A 1061 66.73 18.57 -51.72
N GLU A 1062 67.11 19.84 -51.78
CA GLU A 1062 68.46 20.32 -52.07
C GLU A 1062 69.20 20.60 -50.74
N GLN A 1063 70.26 19.83 -50.47
CA GLN A 1063 71.15 19.95 -49.30
C GLN A 1063 71.99 21.25 -49.26
N SER A 1064 71.62 22.29 -50.02
CA SER A 1064 72.31 23.58 -50.05
C SER A 1064 71.58 24.69 -49.27
N GLY A 1065 70.52 24.37 -48.51
CA GLY A 1065 69.64 25.34 -47.84
C GLY A 1065 69.90 25.66 -46.36
N ASP A 1066 70.73 24.91 -45.64
CA ASP A 1066 70.82 25.00 -44.17
C ASP A 1066 71.27 26.39 -43.64
N ASN A 1067 72.20 27.05 -44.34
CA ASN A 1067 72.66 28.38 -43.93
C ASN A 1067 71.64 29.48 -44.28
N ASP A 1068 70.82 29.29 -45.32
CA ASP A 1068 69.85 30.29 -45.77
C ASP A 1068 68.64 30.40 -44.82
N ARG A 1069 68.33 29.34 -44.05
CA ARG A 1069 67.27 29.36 -43.03
C ARG A 1069 67.74 29.79 -41.64
N LYS A 1070 68.98 29.46 -41.27
CA LYS A 1070 69.57 29.81 -39.97
C LYS A 1070 69.92 31.27 -39.83
N ASN A 1071 70.53 31.87 -40.87
CA ASN A 1071 71.02 33.25 -40.80
C ASN A 1071 69.92 34.28 -40.44
N PRO A 1072 68.71 34.25 -41.02
CA PRO A 1072 67.64 35.17 -40.64
C PRO A 1072 67.20 35.06 -39.18
N VAL A 1073 67.31 33.87 -38.58
CA VAL A 1073 66.98 33.63 -37.17
C VAL A 1073 68.15 34.07 -36.27
N LEU A 1074 69.40 33.77 -36.64
CA LEU A 1074 70.60 34.25 -35.93
C LEU A 1074 70.67 35.79 -35.87
N ASP A 1075 70.26 36.47 -36.94
CA ASP A 1075 70.19 37.94 -37.03
C ASP A 1075 69.17 38.59 -36.07
N LEU A 1076 68.43 37.80 -35.29
CA LEU A 1076 67.54 38.29 -34.22
C LEU A 1076 68.28 38.48 -32.89
N TYR A 1077 69.52 37.99 -32.78
CA TYR A 1077 70.25 37.91 -31.52
C TYR A 1077 71.51 38.74 -31.50
N THR A 1078 71.82 39.29 -30.33
CA THR A 1078 73.09 39.96 -30.03
C THR A 1078 73.75 39.30 -28.82
N GLU A 1079 75.04 38.97 -28.95
CA GLU A 1079 75.88 38.49 -27.85
C GLU A 1079 76.46 39.70 -27.10
N LYS A 1080 76.22 39.76 -25.78
CA LYS A 1080 76.72 40.80 -24.88
C LYS A 1080 77.80 40.23 -23.95
N VAL A 1081 78.79 41.05 -23.61
CA VAL A 1081 79.88 40.69 -22.70
C VAL A 1081 79.63 41.32 -21.33
N LEU A 1082 79.85 40.54 -20.27
CA LEU A 1082 79.87 40.98 -18.87
C LEU A 1082 81.24 41.66 -18.62
N ASN A 1083 81.38 42.91 -19.05
CA ASN A 1083 82.58 43.72 -18.82
C ASN A 1083 82.27 44.95 -18.00
#